data_AF-A0A2S6H1F8-F1
#
_entry.id   AF-A0A2S6H1F8-F1
#
_cell.length_a   1.000
_cell.length_b   1.000
_cell.length_c   1.000
_cell.angle_alpha   90.00
_cell.angle_beta   90.00
_cell.angle_gamma   90.00
#
_symmetry.space_group_name_H-M   'P 1'
#
loop_
_entity.id
_entity.type
_entity.pdbx_description
1 polymer ?
#
loop_
_entity_poly.entity_id
_entity_poly.type
_entity_poly.pdbx_seq_one_letter_code
_entity_poly.pdbx_strand_id
1 'polypeptide(L)'
;MTGAGVPDIAEHAQLGPVVGMIADRSCAVLSLDVFDTLLWRRVPRPTDVFTVLAAHLRATGQLPGWIGDAAFRRMRIGAEQRARAGRGALGPEVSLFDIWRAMPEAVVDPVGLDALVAAEVRVERSCTVVDLDVAALIGVARAHGVPVVLVSDTYFTAEQLAALLDRPEIGPLDDIAVFRSHEHGADKAGGLWPIVLGALDRAPRQVLHIGDNRVADHEVPAALGVRTLHYERVDADFTRVIERESETTDPFGPFGALVDPAHGDFGMTTLRARTLGAHAPAATASRTAAWRYGAAVLGPVLTGFAEWAAHRAHEAGTSVLWCPMREGELLAAMVNAAAEARGWAVRAEPVWLSRQVTSVAALDPLDPGAVRAFIRKRYRLSARQLLEMLRLRPGDVPGLVGSLDSLLDDEQLVDSVGRALTETEHLRTRLSKVVDTARERLVRSLRAAGALDAEDLTLVDLGWGGTIQHQLAKALRDAGVDIAPAGLYLVADERAAGVLLDGLRVEGYLGQVDHPREVVRAVSRSPEVVEQCVNALCGSLLAFDEDGAPVLGPVEGSAAQQAERAAAKAGIRAFQANWARYVGTDKNWPLLGTTAAPRLATVLTRALQAPDAREAAFLGDWAHEDNFGSAVVTPVVPDDLAAAIPYLSPNDLDDLDMRDCFWPALLAASDPGLAAATRAVAEGAVDRAVFEPSGEPFGTLLRYRLADDTWHDTPRRRVRINHNGLSFARVDFRGPDVVDVSLAIPGRPAIVRVDWIEARVVTGREGRACALRWEQPDEFAELTFVDCRWLGGNLVEFEHPHAAVWLPLAARCGAAVSSGQVTVAFAMLPQSWSLPGPRMPEERDPAPIPAQVALSTRVVEEYRARGPVGVIAGAARVAARKLTGD
;
A
#
# COMPACT_ATOMS: atom_id res chain seq x y z
N MET A 1 -23.81 -11.15 21.39
CA MET A 1 -22.93 -11.03 22.59
C MET A 1 -22.57 -9.56 22.69
N THR A 2 -23.05 -8.88 23.74
CA THR A 2 -22.70 -7.49 24.06
C THR A 2 -21.27 -7.43 24.57
N GLY A 3 -20.32 -6.96 23.76
CA GLY A 3 -18.92 -6.90 24.18
C GLY A 3 -17.92 -6.70 23.03
N ALA A 4 -18.04 -5.60 22.29
CA ALA A 4 -16.92 -5.01 21.57
C ALA A 4 -16.81 -3.56 22.07
N GLY A 5 -15.70 -3.27 22.74
CA GLY A 5 -15.53 -2.16 23.68
C GLY A 5 -15.76 -0.77 23.09
N VAL A 6 -16.64 0.00 23.72
CA VAL A 6 -16.40 1.43 23.87
C VAL A 6 -15.16 1.54 24.76
N PRO A 7 -14.07 2.20 24.32
CA PRO A 7 -12.93 2.44 25.20
C PRO A 7 -13.44 3.14 26.46
N ASP A 8 -13.04 2.64 27.63
CA ASP A 8 -13.25 3.40 28.86
C ASP A 8 -12.55 4.75 28.68
N ILE A 9 -13.26 5.87 28.86
CA ILE A 9 -12.69 7.21 28.75
C ILE A 9 -11.48 7.38 29.69
N ALA A 10 -11.41 6.58 30.76
CA ALA A 10 -10.26 6.51 31.66
C ALA A 10 -8.98 5.93 30.99
N GLU A 11 -9.12 5.07 29.98
CA GLU A 11 -8.01 4.48 29.21
C GLU A 11 -7.58 5.35 28.02
N HIS A 12 -8.34 6.41 27.69
CA HIS A 12 -8.01 7.32 26.60
C HIS A 12 -6.67 8.01 26.86
N ALA A 13 -5.73 7.93 25.91
CA ALA A 13 -4.36 8.40 26.12
C ALA A 13 -4.26 9.90 26.51
N GLN A 14 -5.03 10.78 25.85
CA GLN A 14 -5.09 12.20 26.20
C GLN A 14 -6.07 12.52 27.35
N LEU A 15 -7.30 12.00 27.32
CA LEU A 15 -8.38 12.40 28.24
C LEU A 15 -8.43 11.61 29.56
N GLY A 16 -7.82 10.42 29.63
CA GLY A 16 -7.80 9.58 30.83
C GLY A 16 -7.24 10.28 32.09
N PRO A 17 -6.13 11.04 32.00
CA PRO A 17 -5.64 11.85 33.11
C PRO A 17 -6.67 12.86 33.63
N VAL A 18 -7.54 13.40 32.77
CA VAL A 18 -8.58 14.36 33.17
C VAL A 18 -9.69 13.67 33.97
N VAL A 19 -10.06 12.45 33.58
CA VAL A 19 -11.04 11.64 34.33
C VAL A 19 -10.60 11.49 35.79
N GLY A 20 -9.32 11.20 36.01
CA GLY A 20 -8.73 11.15 37.36
C GLY A 20 -8.86 12.46 38.13
N MET A 21 -8.57 13.60 37.48
CA MET A 21 -8.66 14.94 38.11
C MET A 21 -10.10 15.38 38.45
N ILE A 22 -11.08 14.89 37.70
CA ILE A 22 -12.49 15.13 37.97
C ILE A 22 -12.94 14.23 39.14
N ALA A 23 -12.57 12.96 39.09
CA ALA A 23 -12.97 11.97 40.10
C ALA A 23 -12.43 12.30 41.50
N ASP A 24 -11.17 12.74 41.59
CA ASP A 24 -10.54 13.16 42.85
C ASP A 24 -10.88 14.61 43.28
N ARG A 25 -11.66 15.32 42.45
CA ARG A 25 -12.04 16.73 42.63
C ARG A 25 -10.86 17.68 42.78
N SER A 26 -9.69 17.32 42.23
CA SER A 26 -8.59 18.25 42.08
C SER A 26 -8.98 19.40 41.14
N CYS A 27 -9.89 19.17 40.19
CA CYS A 27 -10.55 20.18 39.36
C CYS A 27 -11.89 20.65 39.93
N ALA A 28 -12.08 21.97 40.05
CA ALA A 28 -13.33 22.57 40.54
C ALA A 28 -14.25 23.09 39.42
N VAL A 29 -13.72 23.31 38.21
CA VAL A 29 -14.48 23.70 37.02
C VAL A 29 -13.81 23.10 35.79
N LEU A 30 -14.56 22.32 35.01
CA LEU A 30 -14.14 21.86 33.70
C LEU A 30 -14.53 22.90 32.65
N SER A 31 -13.55 23.47 31.98
CA SER A 31 -13.75 24.40 30.87
C SER A 31 -13.39 23.71 29.55
N LEU A 32 -14.25 23.82 28.54
CA LEU A 32 -14.04 23.20 27.23
C LEU A 32 -14.10 24.26 26.14
N ASP A 33 -13.24 24.14 25.14
CA ASP A 33 -13.50 24.78 23.85
C ASP A 33 -14.66 24.08 23.11
N VAL A 34 -15.32 24.82 22.22
CA VAL A 34 -16.44 24.32 21.43
C VAL A 34 -15.99 23.65 20.14
N PHE A 35 -15.19 24.30 19.31
CA PHE A 35 -14.96 23.87 17.93
C PHE A 35 -13.63 23.13 17.79
N ASP A 36 -13.66 22.02 17.07
CA ASP A 36 -12.55 21.06 16.98
C ASP A 36 -12.13 20.44 18.34
N THR A 37 -12.90 20.71 19.41
CA THR A 37 -12.82 20.11 20.75
C THR A 37 -14.12 19.36 21.10
N LEU A 38 -15.18 20.06 21.55
CA LEU A 38 -16.48 19.45 21.86
C LEU A 38 -17.26 19.04 20.61
N LEU A 39 -17.25 19.91 19.59
CA LEU A 39 -17.79 19.66 18.27
C LEU A 39 -16.63 19.56 17.29
N TRP A 40 -16.68 18.61 16.37
CA TRP A 40 -15.72 18.51 15.27
C TRP A 40 -16.43 18.45 13.94
N ARG A 41 -15.70 18.72 12.86
CA ARG A 41 -16.29 18.82 11.53
C ARG A 41 -15.93 17.63 10.65
N ARG A 42 -16.92 17.20 9.84
CA ARG A 42 -16.75 16.21 8.75
C ARG A 42 -16.11 16.81 7.50
N VAL A 43 -15.13 17.67 7.70
CA VAL A 43 -14.29 18.23 6.65
C VAL A 43 -12.83 18.16 7.09
N PRO A 44 -11.86 18.13 6.17
CA PRO A 44 -10.45 18.03 6.53
C PRO A 44 -9.98 19.19 7.42
N ARG A 45 -10.49 20.40 7.13
CA ARG A 45 -10.17 21.65 7.81
C ARG A 45 -11.44 22.48 8.04
N PRO A 46 -11.52 23.29 9.11
CA PRO A 46 -12.72 24.08 9.41
C PRO A 46 -13.22 24.96 8.27
N THR A 47 -12.29 25.61 7.55
CA THR A 47 -12.58 26.45 6.38
C THR A 47 -13.21 25.71 5.19
N ASP A 48 -13.11 24.38 5.14
CA ASP A 48 -13.70 23.59 4.06
C ASP A 48 -15.21 23.40 4.26
N VAL A 49 -15.78 23.80 5.40
CA VAL A 49 -17.25 23.95 5.52
C VAL A 49 -17.78 24.98 4.50
N PHE A 50 -16.99 26.00 4.17
CA PHE A 50 -17.41 27.02 3.20
C PHE A 50 -17.57 26.46 1.78
N THR A 51 -16.94 25.32 1.45
CA THR A 51 -17.13 24.67 0.14
C THR A 51 -18.40 23.85 0.11
N VAL A 52 -18.74 23.19 1.22
CA VAL A 52 -20.06 22.55 1.41
C VAL A 52 -21.16 23.61 1.33
N LEU A 53 -20.94 24.79 1.92
CA LEU A 53 -21.86 25.92 1.83
C LEU A 53 -22.01 26.43 0.39
N ALA A 54 -20.89 26.59 -0.34
CA ALA A 54 -20.92 26.99 -1.74
C ALA A 54 -21.72 26.01 -2.61
N ALA A 55 -21.48 24.71 -2.42
CA ALA A 55 -22.21 23.66 -3.10
C ALA A 55 -23.72 23.68 -2.76
N HIS A 56 -24.06 23.86 -1.49
CA HIS A 56 -25.44 23.99 -1.04
C HIS A 56 -26.14 25.18 -1.72
N LEU A 57 -25.53 26.37 -1.67
CA LEU A 57 -26.08 27.58 -2.28
C LEU A 57 -26.19 27.45 -3.82
N ARG A 58 -25.28 26.72 -4.46
CA ARG A 58 -25.38 26.45 -5.90
C ARG A 58 -26.54 25.53 -6.22
N ALA A 59 -26.69 24.44 -5.46
CA ALA A 59 -27.76 23.47 -5.66
C ALA A 59 -29.16 24.11 -5.47
N THR A 60 -29.27 25.14 -4.63
CA THR A 60 -30.50 25.91 -4.41
C THR A 60 -30.67 27.12 -5.34
N GLY A 61 -29.74 27.35 -6.28
CA GLY A 61 -29.77 28.48 -7.21
C GLY A 61 -29.48 29.85 -6.56
N GLN A 62 -28.93 29.86 -5.35
CA GLN A 62 -28.60 31.03 -4.54
C GLN A 62 -27.15 31.52 -4.75
N LEU A 63 -26.32 30.76 -5.46
CA LEU A 63 -24.96 31.16 -5.83
C LEU A 63 -24.86 31.51 -7.33
N PRO A 64 -24.32 32.67 -7.71
CA PRO A 64 -24.07 32.99 -9.12
C PRO A 64 -23.20 31.93 -9.81
N GLY A 65 -23.60 31.47 -10.99
CA GLY A 65 -22.95 30.34 -11.69
C GLY A 65 -21.49 30.56 -12.10
N TRP A 66 -21.00 31.80 -12.08
CA TRP A 66 -19.59 32.14 -12.33
C TRP A 66 -18.69 31.96 -11.10
N ILE A 67 -19.26 31.67 -9.92
CA ILE A 67 -18.52 31.44 -8.67
C ILE A 67 -18.40 29.94 -8.41
N GLY A 68 -17.18 29.41 -8.60
CA GLY A 68 -16.83 28.04 -8.17
C GLY A 68 -16.61 27.92 -6.66
N ASP A 69 -16.61 26.69 -6.14
CA ASP A 69 -16.51 26.42 -4.69
C ASP A 69 -15.23 26.96 -4.05
N ALA A 70 -14.08 26.75 -4.70
CA ALA A 70 -12.80 27.26 -4.23
C ALA A 70 -12.76 28.80 -4.21
N ALA A 71 -13.40 29.46 -5.19
CA ALA A 71 -13.50 30.92 -5.24
C ALA A 71 -14.39 31.44 -4.11
N PHE A 72 -15.55 30.81 -3.89
CA PHE A 72 -16.45 31.16 -2.79
C PHE A 72 -15.77 31.00 -1.42
N ARG A 73 -15.08 29.88 -1.18
CA ARG A 73 -14.29 29.65 0.04
C ARG A 73 -13.33 30.82 0.31
N ARG A 74 -12.58 31.24 -0.71
CA ARG A 74 -11.66 32.39 -0.60
C ARG A 74 -12.40 33.70 -0.33
N MET A 75 -13.54 33.93 -1.00
CA MET A 75 -14.37 35.11 -0.76
C MET A 75 -14.87 35.16 0.69
N ARG A 76 -15.34 34.03 1.23
CA ARG A 76 -15.87 33.93 2.59
C ARG A 76 -14.79 34.12 3.66
N ILE A 77 -13.59 33.57 3.45
CA ILE A 77 -12.41 33.83 4.31
C ILE A 77 -12.01 35.31 4.24
N GLY A 78 -11.93 35.88 3.04
CA GLY A 78 -11.60 37.29 2.85
C GLY A 78 -12.63 38.25 3.42
N ALA A 79 -13.92 37.89 3.41
CA ALA A 79 -14.98 38.68 4.01
C ALA A 79 -14.85 38.75 5.54
N GLU A 80 -14.46 37.65 6.19
CA GLU A 80 -14.17 37.67 7.62
C GLU A 80 -12.98 38.58 7.93
N GLN A 81 -11.88 38.44 7.19
CA GLN A 81 -10.70 39.30 7.36
C GLN A 81 -11.05 40.79 7.17
N ARG A 82 -11.87 41.12 6.16
CA ARG A 82 -12.36 42.49 5.94
C ARG A 82 -13.23 43.00 7.08
N ALA A 83 -14.15 42.17 7.58
CA ALA A 83 -15.02 42.53 8.70
C ALA A 83 -14.18 42.81 9.96
N ARG A 84 -13.19 41.96 10.27
CA ARG A 84 -12.30 42.13 11.44
C ARG A 84 -11.45 43.40 11.30
N ALA A 85 -10.87 43.66 10.12
CA ALA A 85 -10.06 44.85 9.86
C ALA A 85 -10.87 46.17 9.92
N GLY A 86 -12.15 46.14 9.56
CA GLY A 86 -13.03 47.31 9.53
C GLY A 86 -13.50 47.83 10.90
N ARG A 87 -13.26 47.09 12.00
CA ARG A 87 -13.76 47.41 13.35
C ARG A 87 -12.92 48.44 14.11
N GLY A 88 -11.65 48.65 13.73
CA GLY A 88 -10.78 49.65 14.37
C GLY A 88 -10.71 49.50 15.90
N ALA A 89 -11.15 50.53 16.63
CA ALA A 89 -11.12 50.57 18.10
C ALA A 89 -12.18 49.69 18.81
N LEU A 90 -13.10 49.07 18.07
CA LEU A 90 -14.14 48.18 18.62
C LEU A 90 -13.64 46.74 18.88
N GLY A 91 -12.39 46.42 18.52
CA GLY A 91 -11.80 45.10 18.68
C GLY A 91 -11.95 44.18 17.46
N PRO A 92 -11.25 43.04 17.43
CA PRO A 92 -11.18 42.15 16.27
C PRO A 92 -12.39 41.21 16.13
N GLU A 93 -13.27 41.16 17.13
CA GLU A 93 -14.40 40.24 17.15
C GLU A 93 -15.53 40.71 16.23
N VAL A 94 -16.15 39.80 15.49
CA VAL A 94 -17.18 40.08 14.46
C VAL A 94 -18.35 39.11 14.57
N SER A 95 -19.55 39.52 14.14
CA SER A 95 -20.69 38.60 14.01
C SER A 95 -20.74 37.97 12.63
N LEU A 96 -21.45 36.84 12.48
CA LEU A 96 -21.73 36.26 11.17
C LEU A 96 -22.42 37.25 10.20
N PHE A 97 -23.26 38.15 10.73
CA PHE A 97 -23.88 39.22 9.95
C PHE A 97 -22.86 40.23 9.42
N ASP A 98 -21.89 40.63 10.24
CA ASP A 98 -20.83 41.55 9.82
C ASP A 98 -19.98 40.93 8.69
N ILE A 99 -19.73 39.62 8.77
CA ILE A 99 -18.99 38.92 7.73
C ILE A 99 -19.78 38.85 6.43
N TRP A 100 -21.06 38.48 6.47
CA TRP A 100 -21.89 38.48 5.26
C TRP A 100 -22.11 39.88 4.67
N ARG A 101 -22.18 40.94 5.49
CA ARG A 101 -22.17 42.33 4.99
C ARG A 101 -20.87 42.71 4.29
N ALA A 102 -19.76 42.05 4.61
CA ALA A 102 -18.48 42.25 3.93
C ALA A 102 -18.37 41.44 2.63
N MET A 103 -19.36 40.62 2.26
CA MET A 103 -19.43 39.95 0.95
C MET A 103 -19.97 40.92 -0.13
N PRO A 104 -19.71 40.68 -1.43
CA PRO A 104 -20.22 41.53 -2.50
C PRO A 104 -21.75 41.58 -2.54
N GLU A 105 -22.32 42.76 -2.76
CA GLU A 105 -23.77 42.99 -2.90
C GLU A 105 -24.41 42.06 -3.93
N ALA A 106 -23.73 41.80 -5.05
CA ALA A 106 -24.19 40.87 -6.10
C ALA A 106 -24.38 39.41 -5.63
N VAL A 107 -23.80 39.03 -4.48
CA VAL A 107 -24.00 37.73 -3.83
C VAL A 107 -25.07 37.82 -2.74
N VAL A 108 -25.10 38.94 -2.01
CA VAL A 108 -25.98 39.11 -0.84
C VAL A 108 -27.40 39.50 -1.23
N ASP A 109 -27.58 40.50 -2.08
CA ASP A 109 -28.88 41.10 -2.42
C ASP A 109 -29.89 40.11 -3.04
N PRO A 110 -29.50 39.19 -3.96
CA PRO A 110 -30.46 38.28 -4.58
C PRO A 110 -31.10 37.27 -3.61
N VAL A 111 -30.43 36.98 -2.49
CA VAL A 111 -30.84 35.95 -1.53
C VAL A 111 -31.33 36.58 -0.22
N GLY A 112 -30.74 37.70 0.17
CA GLY A 112 -30.95 38.38 1.45
C GLY A 112 -29.98 37.90 2.53
N LEU A 113 -29.54 38.86 3.35
CA LEU A 113 -28.56 38.66 4.43
C LEU A 113 -28.98 37.55 5.41
N ASP A 114 -30.22 37.62 5.92
CA ASP A 114 -30.71 36.67 6.94
C ASP A 114 -30.77 35.23 6.40
N ALA A 115 -31.14 35.07 5.13
CA ALA A 115 -31.22 33.76 4.49
C ALA A 115 -29.84 33.13 4.31
N LEU A 116 -28.82 33.93 3.97
CA LEU A 116 -27.44 33.47 3.83
C LEU A 116 -26.82 33.10 5.18
N VAL A 117 -27.05 33.93 6.21
CA VAL A 117 -26.66 33.63 7.60
C VAL A 117 -27.31 32.31 8.06
N ALA A 118 -28.61 32.14 7.83
CA ALA A 118 -29.33 30.92 8.19
C ALA A 118 -28.83 29.69 7.40
N ALA A 119 -28.47 29.86 6.13
CA ALA A 119 -27.87 28.80 5.31
C ALA A 119 -26.51 28.37 5.86
N GLU A 120 -25.64 29.31 6.22
CA GLU A 120 -24.33 29.00 6.81
C GLU A 120 -24.44 28.28 8.15
N VAL A 121 -25.32 28.74 9.06
CA VAL A 121 -25.58 28.05 10.34
C VAL A 121 -26.11 26.63 10.13
N ARG A 122 -27.00 26.43 9.15
CA ARG A 122 -27.54 25.11 8.81
C ARG A 122 -26.45 24.17 8.30
N VAL A 123 -25.60 24.67 7.40
CA VAL A 123 -24.48 23.89 6.84
C VAL A 123 -23.46 23.57 7.94
N GLU A 124 -23.11 24.54 8.80
CA GLU A 124 -22.24 24.31 9.97
C GLU A 124 -22.82 23.21 10.87
N ARG A 125 -24.13 23.25 11.18
CA ARG A 125 -24.80 22.20 11.96
C ARG A 125 -24.72 20.82 11.27
N SER A 126 -24.86 20.77 9.95
CA SER A 126 -24.76 19.50 9.20
C SER A 126 -23.32 18.96 9.13
N CYS A 127 -22.31 19.83 9.19
CA CYS A 127 -20.91 19.43 9.15
C CYS A 127 -20.35 19.11 10.54
N THR A 128 -20.91 19.71 11.60
CA THR A 128 -20.47 19.50 12.98
C THR A 128 -21.09 18.28 13.63
N VAL A 129 -20.29 17.57 14.41
CA VAL A 129 -20.61 16.33 15.11
C VAL A 129 -20.04 16.41 16.52
N VAL A 130 -20.70 15.83 17.52
CA VAL A 130 -20.22 15.81 18.90
C VAL A 130 -19.01 14.89 19.03
N ASP A 131 -17.99 15.28 19.77
CA ASP A 131 -16.97 14.37 20.24
C ASP A 131 -17.54 13.49 21.36
N LEU A 132 -17.70 12.20 21.07
CA LEU A 132 -18.30 11.25 22.01
C LEU A 132 -17.43 11.01 23.26
N ASP A 133 -16.11 11.20 23.16
CA ASP A 133 -15.19 11.04 24.28
C ASP A 133 -15.21 12.29 25.18
N VAL A 134 -15.29 13.48 24.59
CA VAL A 134 -15.50 14.74 25.35
C VAL A 134 -16.91 14.79 25.96
N ALA A 135 -17.94 14.31 25.26
CA ALA A 135 -19.29 14.19 25.80
C ALA A 135 -19.34 13.23 27.00
N ALA A 136 -18.62 12.10 26.92
CA ALA A 136 -18.45 11.20 28.07
C ALA A 136 -17.79 11.92 29.25
N LEU A 137 -16.79 12.77 28.99
CA LEU A 137 -16.13 13.58 30.02
C LEU A 137 -17.09 14.57 30.71
N ILE A 138 -18.00 15.20 29.96
CA ILE A 138 -19.08 16.03 30.52
C ILE A 138 -19.96 15.20 31.45
N GLY A 139 -20.31 13.97 31.05
CA GLY A 139 -21.04 13.02 31.89
C GLY A 139 -20.31 12.71 33.22
N VAL A 140 -19.00 12.46 33.15
CA VAL A 140 -18.16 12.22 34.35
C VAL A 140 -18.14 13.46 35.26
N ALA A 141 -17.99 14.66 34.70
CA ALA A 141 -18.01 15.91 35.45
C ALA A 141 -19.32 16.10 36.21
N ARG A 142 -20.46 15.91 35.53
CA ARG A 142 -21.80 15.98 36.15
C ARG A 142 -21.97 14.96 37.27
N ALA A 143 -21.55 13.72 37.05
CA ALA A 143 -21.64 12.66 38.08
C ALA A 143 -20.85 13.00 39.36
N HIS A 144 -19.76 13.75 39.23
CA HIS A 144 -18.92 14.17 40.37
C HIS A 144 -19.28 15.57 40.92
N GLY A 145 -20.27 16.25 40.34
CA GLY A 145 -20.68 17.59 40.73
C GLY A 145 -19.65 18.67 40.36
N VAL A 146 -18.82 18.43 39.34
CA VAL A 146 -17.89 19.42 38.80
C VAL A 146 -18.63 20.21 37.71
N PRO A 147 -18.82 21.54 37.86
CA PRO A 147 -19.48 22.36 36.85
C PRO A 147 -18.67 22.40 35.55
N VAL A 148 -19.40 22.44 34.44
CA VAL A 148 -18.84 22.52 33.08
C VAL A 148 -19.14 23.90 32.50
N VAL A 149 -18.16 24.51 31.84
CA VAL A 149 -18.33 25.76 31.09
C VAL A 149 -17.73 25.65 29.71
N LEU A 150 -18.29 26.37 28.74
CA LEU A 150 -17.77 26.45 27.38
C LEU A 150 -17.12 27.82 27.17
N VAL A 151 -15.94 27.86 26.58
CA VAL A 151 -15.22 29.09 26.25
C VAL A 151 -14.79 28.99 24.80
N SER A 152 -15.30 29.85 23.92
CA SER A 152 -15.04 29.72 22.48
C SER A 152 -14.85 31.07 21.80
N ASP A 153 -13.86 31.11 20.90
CA ASP A 153 -13.67 32.20 19.95
C ASP A 153 -14.59 31.97 18.75
N THR A 154 -15.69 32.72 18.67
CA THR A 154 -16.73 32.48 17.68
C THR A 154 -17.49 33.74 17.28
N TYR A 155 -17.83 33.82 15.99
CA TYR A 155 -18.70 34.84 15.42
C TYR A 155 -20.20 34.51 15.51
N PHE A 156 -20.56 33.34 16.07
CA PHE A 156 -21.96 32.92 16.20
C PHE A 156 -22.66 33.65 17.37
N THR A 157 -23.92 34.05 17.15
CA THR A 157 -24.76 34.60 18.23
C THR A 157 -25.17 33.51 19.23
N ALA A 158 -25.86 33.90 20.30
CA ALA A 158 -26.23 32.96 21.37
C ALA A 158 -27.19 31.91 20.83
N GLU A 159 -28.16 32.38 20.05
CA GLU A 159 -29.19 31.59 19.40
C GLU A 159 -28.58 30.64 18.36
N GLN A 160 -27.62 31.14 17.57
CA GLN A 160 -26.93 30.33 16.56
C GLN A 160 -26.08 29.24 17.21
N LEU A 161 -25.29 29.58 18.24
CA LEU A 161 -24.45 28.62 18.93
C LEU A 161 -25.27 27.58 19.71
N ALA A 162 -26.35 28.01 20.37
CA ALA A 162 -27.30 27.09 21.01
C ALA A 162 -27.89 26.11 19.98
N ALA A 163 -28.23 26.59 18.78
CA ALA A 163 -28.69 25.73 17.70
C ALA A 163 -27.60 24.77 17.18
N LEU A 164 -26.31 25.04 17.33
CA LEU A 164 -25.23 24.09 16.98
C LEU A 164 -25.01 23.05 18.08
N LEU A 165 -25.07 23.48 19.34
CA LEU A 165 -24.84 22.68 20.55
C LEU A 165 -26.06 21.85 20.99
N ASP A 166 -27.26 22.14 20.47
CA ASP A 166 -28.46 21.34 20.73
C ASP A 166 -28.28 19.92 20.15
N ARG A 167 -27.75 19.03 20.98
CA ARG A 167 -27.29 17.68 20.63
C ARG A 167 -27.62 16.72 21.78
N PRO A 168 -28.33 15.61 21.51
CA PRO A 168 -28.68 14.62 22.54
C PRO A 168 -27.47 14.09 23.32
N GLU A 169 -26.32 13.97 22.66
CA GLU A 169 -25.09 13.39 23.21
C GLU A 169 -24.45 14.27 24.30
N ILE A 170 -24.66 15.59 24.25
CA ILE A 170 -24.13 16.55 25.24
C ILE A 170 -25.07 16.65 26.46
N GLY A 171 -26.34 16.30 26.28
CA GLY A 171 -27.40 16.50 27.27
C GLY A 171 -27.86 17.97 27.36
N PRO A 172 -28.70 18.30 28.37
CA PRO A 172 -29.19 19.67 28.55
C PRO A 172 -28.05 20.68 28.70
N LEU A 173 -28.21 21.91 28.24
CA LEU A 173 -27.19 22.96 28.37
C LEU A 173 -27.54 24.01 29.42
N ASP A 174 -28.69 23.88 30.08
CA ASP A 174 -29.21 24.89 31.03
C ASP A 174 -28.27 25.13 32.23
N ASP A 175 -27.44 24.13 32.57
CA ASP A 175 -26.45 24.16 33.64
C ASP A 175 -25.04 24.59 33.18
N ILE A 176 -24.84 24.85 31.88
CA ILE A 176 -23.55 25.16 31.29
C ILE A 176 -23.46 26.64 30.92
N ALA A 177 -22.56 27.38 31.56
CA ALA A 177 -22.25 28.74 31.16
C ALA A 177 -21.39 28.75 29.88
N VAL A 178 -21.73 29.62 28.92
CA VAL A 178 -21.04 29.74 27.63
C VAL A 178 -20.47 31.14 27.47
N PHE A 179 -19.14 31.24 27.39
CA PHE A 179 -18.39 32.48 27.17
C PHE A 179 -17.96 32.57 25.71
N ARG A 180 -18.45 33.59 25.01
CA ARG A 180 -18.22 33.78 23.57
C ARG A 180 -17.40 35.04 23.33
N SER A 181 -16.36 34.94 22.51
CA SER A 181 -15.52 36.09 22.18
C SER A 181 -16.31 37.27 21.61
N HIS A 182 -17.23 37.02 20.68
CA HIS A 182 -18.09 38.04 20.07
C HIS A 182 -18.94 38.83 21.09
N GLU A 183 -19.45 38.16 22.12
CA GLU A 183 -20.27 38.82 23.16
C GLU A 183 -19.43 39.76 24.04
N HIS A 184 -18.17 39.40 24.28
CA HIS A 184 -17.28 40.13 25.16
C HIS A 184 -16.30 41.06 24.43
N GLY A 185 -16.27 41.03 23.10
CA GLY A 185 -15.39 41.84 22.25
C GLY A 185 -13.91 41.47 22.36
N ALA A 186 -13.58 40.32 22.93
CA ALA A 186 -12.22 39.85 23.15
C ALA A 186 -12.13 38.35 22.87
N ASP A 187 -11.11 37.93 22.12
CA ASP A 187 -10.75 36.52 21.92
C ASP A 187 -10.01 35.96 23.14
N LYS A 188 -9.82 34.63 23.19
CA LYS A 188 -9.08 33.95 24.26
C LYS A 188 -7.66 34.50 24.39
N ALA A 189 -7.00 34.77 23.27
CA ALA A 189 -5.63 35.29 23.25
C ALA A 189 -5.53 36.76 23.68
N GLY A 190 -6.60 37.55 23.52
CA GLY A 190 -6.59 39.01 23.66
C GLY A 190 -7.44 39.58 24.79
N GLY A 191 -8.07 38.75 25.63
CA GLY A 191 -8.67 39.24 26.89
C GLY A 191 -9.88 38.49 27.44
N LEU A 192 -10.36 37.41 26.82
CA LEU A 192 -11.53 36.67 27.29
C LEU A 192 -11.29 35.97 28.64
N TRP A 193 -10.09 35.41 28.87
CA TRP A 193 -9.78 34.64 30.09
C TRP A 193 -9.97 35.40 31.41
N PRO A 194 -9.51 36.66 31.55
CA PRO A 194 -9.84 37.48 32.72
C PRO A 194 -11.35 37.60 33.01
N ILE A 195 -12.19 37.69 31.97
CA ILE A 195 -13.65 37.78 32.09
C ILE A 195 -14.22 36.45 32.59
N VAL A 196 -13.78 35.34 31.98
CA VAL A 196 -14.16 33.97 32.38
C VAL A 196 -13.83 33.73 33.86
N LEU A 197 -12.60 34.02 34.27
CA LEU A 197 -12.15 33.82 35.65
C LEU A 197 -12.93 34.68 36.66
N GLY A 198 -13.24 35.93 36.30
CA GLY A 198 -14.06 36.82 37.11
C GLY A 198 -15.49 36.31 37.28
N ALA A 199 -16.09 35.76 36.23
CA ALA A 199 -17.45 35.20 36.28
C ALA A 199 -17.53 33.87 37.04
N LEU A 200 -16.48 33.05 36.99
CA LEU A 200 -16.43 31.76 37.67
C LEU A 200 -16.24 31.87 39.20
N ASP A 201 -15.70 32.99 39.68
CA ASP A 201 -15.31 33.20 41.09
C ASP A 201 -14.43 32.05 41.63
N ARG A 202 -13.42 31.66 40.83
CA ARG A 202 -12.46 30.59 41.14
C ARG A 202 -11.03 31.06 40.90
N ALA A 203 -10.09 30.53 41.69
CA ALA A 203 -8.68 30.73 41.41
C ALA A 203 -8.29 30.01 40.10
N PRO A 204 -7.42 30.58 39.25
CA PRO A 204 -7.05 30.00 37.96
C PRO A 204 -6.67 28.51 38.04
N ARG A 205 -5.85 28.13 39.03
CA ARG A 205 -5.41 26.74 39.26
C ARG A 205 -6.56 25.74 39.49
N GLN A 206 -7.74 26.21 39.87
CA GLN A 206 -8.92 25.36 40.13
C GLN A 206 -9.71 25.06 38.85
N VAL A 207 -9.46 25.81 37.78
CA VAL A 207 -10.07 25.60 36.46
C VAL A 207 -9.13 24.71 35.64
N LEU A 208 -9.71 23.71 34.97
CA LEU A 208 -9.03 22.92 33.95
C LEU A 208 -9.67 23.21 32.59
N HIS A 209 -8.91 23.76 31.65
CA HIS A 209 -9.37 23.99 30.29
C HIS A 209 -8.85 22.92 29.32
N ILE A 210 -9.71 22.50 28.41
CA ILE A 210 -9.38 21.59 27.30
C ILE A 210 -9.75 22.28 25.99
N GLY A 211 -8.80 22.36 25.06
CA GLY A 211 -9.02 22.91 23.72
C GLY A 211 -7.92 22.51 22.74
N ASP A 212 -8.19 22.66 21.45
CA ASP A 212 -7.31 22.21 20.36
C ASP A 212 -6.28 23.26 19.95
N ASN A 213 -6.51 24.54 20.26
CA ASN A 213 -5.62 25.61 19.86
C ASN A 213 -4.48 25.81 20.87
N ARG A 214 -3.26 25.52 20.44
CA ARG A 214 -2.07 25.63 21.29
C ARG A 214 -1.90 27.00 21.95
N VAL A 215 -2.21 28.10 21.27
CA VAL A 215 -2.03 29.44 21.82
C VAL A 215 -3.24 29.86 22.66
N ALA A 216 -4.43 29.79 22.07
CA ALA A 216 -5.67 30.29 22.67
C ALA A 216 -6.18 29.44 23.86
N ASP A 217 -5.93 28.13 23.83
CA ASP A 217 -6.47 27.17 24.79
C ASP A 217 -5.41 26.59 25.74
N HIS A 218 -4.12 26.71 25.39
CA HIS A 218 -3.04 26.18 26.23
C HIS A 218 -2.12 27.29 26.74
N GLU A 219 -1.36 27.97 25.87
CA GLU A 219 -0.30 28.89 26.30
C GLU A 219 -0.82 30.12 27.06
N VAL A 220 -1.87 30.79 26.55
CA VAL A 220 -2.45 32.00 27.17
C VAL A 220 -3.13 31.70 28.52
N PRO A 221 -4.07 30.74 28.62
CA PRO A 221 -4.65 30.39 29.92
C PRO A 221 -3.62 29.85 30.92
N ALA A 222 -2.65 29.05 30.48
CA ALA A 222 -1.58 28.55 31.36
C ALA A 222 -0.74 29.69 31.96
N ALA A 223 -0.45 30.74 31.17
CA ALA A 223 0.26 31.92 31.66
C ALA A 223 -0.53 32.68 32.76
N LEU A 224 -1.85 32.54 32.78
CA LEU A 224 -2.74 33.08 33.82
C LEU A 224 -2.91 32.13 35.02
N GLY A 225 -2.27 30.96 35.00
CA GLY A 225 -2.31 29.95 36.06
C GLY A 225 -3.48 28.96 35.95
N VAL A 226 -4.21 28.95 34.84
CA VAL A 226 -5.23 27.93 34.53
C VAL A 226 -4.54 26.61 34.22
N ARG A 227 -5.08 25.48 34.71
CA ARG A 227 -4.59 24.17 34.25
C ARG A 227 -5.13 23.92 32.86
N THR A 228 -4.29 23.43 31.96
CA THR A 228 -4.68 23.25 30.56
C THR A 228 -4.28 21.87 30.07
N LEU A 229 -5.13 21.30 29.22
CA LEU A 229 -4.81 20.15 28.37
C LEU A 229 -4.95 20.60 26.93
N HIS A 230 -3.85 20.60 26.19
CA HIS A 230 -3.89 20.79 24.75
C HIS A 230 -4.39 19.50 24.09
N TYR A 231 -5.61 19.53 23.56
CA TYR A 231 -6.22 18.39 22.91
C TYR A 231 -5.70 18.30 21.47
N GLU A 232 -4.59 17.59 21.29
CA GLU A 232 -3.90 17.51 20.01
C GLU A 232 -4.73 16.70 19.02
N ARG A 233 -5.33 17.39 18.05
CA ARG A 233 -6.16 16.78 17.01
C ARG A 233 -5.36 15.91 16.05
N VAL A 234 -4.23 16.41 15.57
CA VAL A 234 -3.39 15.76 14.55
C VAL A 234 -1.94 15.82 15.01
N ASP A 235 -1.37 14.66 15.29
CA ASP A 235 0.05 14.55 15.65
C ASP A 235 0.97 14.70 14.42
N ALA A 236 2.26 14.94 14.68
CA ALA A 236 3.26 15.16 13.62
C ALA A 236 3.46 13.96 12.67
N ASP A 237 3.12 12.75 13.11
CA ASP A 237 3.25 11.55 12.30
C ASP A 237 2.07 11.43 11.34
N PHE A 238 0.87 11.75 11.82
CA PHE A 238 -0.34 11.75 11.00
C PHE A 238 -0.36 12.92 10.01
N THR A 239 0.23 14.07 10.35
CA THR A 239 0.45 15.16 9.38
C THR A 239 1.21 14.67 8.14
N ARG A 240 2.27 13.86 8.31
CA ARG A 240 3.03 13.32 7.16
C ARG A 240 2.21 12.35 6.31
N VAL A 241 1.30 11.60 6.94
CA VAL A 241 0.36 10.72 6.23
C VAL A 241 -0.61 11.55 5.39
N ILE A 242 -1.16 12.63 5.94
CA ILE A 242 -2.06 13.56 5.23
C ILE A 242 -1.32 14.25 4.06
N GLU A 243 -0.10 14.72 4.29
CA GLU A 243 0.73 15.35 3.25
C GLU A 243 1.03 14.39 2.09
N ARG A 244 1.38 13.13 2.41
CA ARG A 244 1.56 12.06 1.41
C ARG A 244 0.29 11.82 0.60
N GLU A 245 -0.88 12.01 1.20
CA GLU A 245 -2.18 11.91 0.52
C GLU A 245 -2.47 13.12 -0.39
N SER A 246 -1.51 14.04 -0.55
CA SER A 246 -1.66 15.31 -1.27
C SER A 246 -2.73 16.23 -0.66
N GLU A 247 -3.00 16.05 0.64
CA GLU A 247 -3.89 16.88 1.44
C GLU A 247 -3.05 17.77 2.36
N THR A 248 -3.66 18.79 2.95
CA THR A 248 -2.96 19.74 3.83
C THR A 248 -3.70 19.95 5.13
N THR A 249 -2.95 20.13 6.22
CA THR A 249 -3.48 20.54 7.52
C THR A 249 -3.58 22.07 7.64
N ASP A 250 -2.99 22.83 6.71
CA ASP A 250 -3.06 24.30 6.68
C ASP A 250 -4.50 24.76 6.41
N PRO A 251 -5.17 25.45 7.36
CA PRO A 251 -6.52 26.01 7.18
C PRO A 251 -6.64 26.91 5.95
N PHE A 252 -5.56 27.54 5.48
CA PHE A 252 -5.59 28.45 4.33
C PHE A 252 -4.96 27.87 3.07
N GLY A 253 -4.53 26.60 3.11
CA GLY A 253 -3.95 25.89 1.98
C GLY A 253 -4.93 25.69 0.82
N PRO A 254 -4.47 25.09 -0.29
CA PRO A 254 -5.29 24.86 -1.48
C PRO A 254 -6.55 24.04 -1.17
N PHE A 255 -7.55 24.16 -2.05
CA PHE A 255 -8.79 23.39 -1.96
C PHE A 255 -8.52 21.91 -2.29
N GLY A 256 -8.97 20.99 -1.43
CA GLY A 256 -8.83 19.56 -1.65
C GLY A 256 -9.77 19.09 -2.77
N ALA A 257 -9.21 18.43 -3.79
CA ALA A 257 -9.97 18.02 -4.98
C ALA A 257 -11.04 16.95 -4.70
N LEU A 258 -10.93 16.23 -3.57
CA LEU A 258 -11.80 15.11 -3.19
C LEU A 258 -12.73 15.45 -2.00
N VAL A 259 -13.03 16.73 -1.79
CA VAL A 259 -14.05 17.16 -0.82
C VAL A 259 -15.43 16.98 -1.44
N ASP A 260 -16.24 16.11 -0.85
CA ASP A 260 -17.62 15.84 -1.26
C ASP A 260 -18.51 17.09 -1.01
N PRO A 261 -19.34 17.49 -2.00
CA PRO A 261 -20.17 18.69 -1.89
C PRO A 261 -21.20 18.68 -0.76
N ALA A 262 -21.62 17.50 -0.28
CA ALA A 262 -22.62 17.34 0.77
C ALA A 262 -22.03 16.86 2.10
N HIS A 263 -21.02 15.99 2.05
CA HIS A 263 -20.50 15.28 3.21
C HIS A 263 -19.06 15.65 3.59
N GLY A 264 -18.44 16.58 2.85
CA GLY A 264 -17.06 16.99 3.11
C GLY A 264 -16.08 15.85 2.89
N ASP A 265 -15.37 15.42 3.92
CA ASP A 265 -14.51 14.23 3.87
C ASP A 265 -15.09 13.03 4.62
N PHE A 266 -16.40 13.03 4.88
CA PHE A 266 -17.09 11.99 5.65
C PHE A 266 -16.61 11.87 7.11
N GLY A 267 -15.77 12.82 7.56
CA GLY A 267 -15.08 12.75 8.84
C GLY A 267 -13.82 11.90 8.82
N MET A 268 -13.32 11.49 7.66
CA MET A 268 -12.13 10.64 7.54
C MET A 268 -10.90 11.21 8.22
N THR A 269 -10.58 12.49 7.97
CA THR A 269 -9.40 13.11 8.58
C THR A 269 -9.49 13.10 10.10
N THR A 270 -10.62 13.58 10.64
CA THR A 270 -10.78 13.72 12.09
C THR A 270 -10.93 12.38 12.80
N LEU A 271 -11.69 11.41 12.26
CA LEU A 271 -11.87 10.10 12.90
C LEU A 271 -10.59 9.27 12.89
N ARG A 272 -9.78 9.35 11.84
CA ARG A 272 -8.43 8.75 11.83
C ARG A 272 -7.58 9.36 12.93
N ALA A 273 -7.51 10.69 12.98
CA ALA A 273 -6.69 11.41 13.96
C ALA A 273 -7.10 11.10 15.41
N ARG A 274 -8.41 11.06 15.69
CA ARG A 274 -8.95 10.71 17.01
C ARG A 274 -8.68 9.27 17.40
N THR A 275 -8.83 8.34 16.45
CA THR A 275 -8.48 6.93 16.70
C THR A 275 -7.02 6.83 17.14
N LEU A 276 -6.12 7.53 16.46
CA LEU A 276 -4.70 7.58 16.80
C LEU A 276 -4.44 8.25 18.17
N GLY A 277 -5.09 9.38 18.44
CA GLY A 277 -4.94 10.15 19.69
C GLY A 277 -5.55 9.49 20.94
N ALA A 278 -6.51 8.57 20.75
CA ALA A 278 -7.11 7.81 21.83
C ALA A 278 -6.22 6.67 22.35
N HIS A 279 -5.28 6.19 21.54
CA HIS A 279 -4.51 5.00 21.86
C HIS A 279 -3.09 5.33 22.33
N ALA A 280 -2.66 4.70 23.42
CA ALA A 280 -1.28 4.81 23.89
C ALA A 280 -0.31 4.07 22.96
N PRO A 281 0.94 4.54 22.81
CA PRO A 281 1.95 3.82 22.05
C PRO A 281 2.16 2.38 22.57
N ALA A 282 2.37 1.44 21.65
CA ALA A 282 2.73 0.08 22.01
C ALA A 282 4.15 0.01 22.59
N ALA A 283 4.48 -1.12 23.23
CA ALA A 283 5.76 -1.31 23.91
C ALA A 283 7.01 -1.27 23.00
N THR A 284 6.85 -1.29 21.67
CA THR A 284 7.96 -1.18 20.70
C THR A 284 7.55 -0.27 19.55
N ALA A 285 8.50 0.48 18.98
CA ALA A 285 8.26 1.37 17.86
C ALA A 285 7.64 0.67 16.63
N SER A 286 8.11 -0.54 16.29
CA SER A 286 7.56 -1.33 15.18
C SER A 286 6.07 -1.65 15.36
N ARG A 287 5.67 -2.20 16.52
CA ARG A 287 4.26 -2.45 16.84
C ARG A 287 3.41 -1.17 16.85
N THR A 288 3.95 -0.05 17.32
CA THR A 288 3.25 1.25 17.23
C THR A 288 3.05 1.65 15.78
N ALA A 289 4.07 1.52 14.92
CA ALA A 289 3.96 1.80 13.50
C ALA A 289 2.93 0.90 12.81
N ALA A 290 2.96 -0.41 13.08
CA ALA A 290 2.01 -1.38 12.55
C ALA A 290 0.57 -1.07 12.97
N TRP A 291 0.32 -0.77 14.26
CA TRP A 291 -0.99 -0.37 14.75
C TRP A 291 -1.48 0.92 14.10
N ARG A 292 -0.61 1.94 14.00
CA ARG A 292 -0.95 3.22 13.36
C ARG A 292 -1.25 3.06 11.86
N TYR A 293 -0.49 2.21 11.15
CA TYR A 293 -0.77 1.86 9.76
C TYR A 293 -2.15 1.20 9.62
N GLY A 294 -2.44 0.25 10.52
CA GLY A 294 -3.75 -0.37 10.64
C GLY A 294 -4.89 0.63 10.88
N ALA A 295 -4.72 1.59 11.79
CA ALA A 295 -5.76 2.55 12.16
C ALA A 295 -5.94 3.69 11.14
N ALA A 296 -4.83 4.18 10.56
CA ALA A 296 -4.83 5.35 9.69
C ALA A 296 -4.96 4.99 8.21
N VAL A 297 -4.50 3.83 7.75
CA VAL A 297 -4.48 3.47 6.32
C VAL A 297 -5.49 2.38 6.02
N LEU A 298 -5.29 1.18 6.57
CA LEU A 298 -6.14 0.03 6.22
C LEU A 298 -7.51 0.06 6.89
N GLY A 299 -7.60 0.59 8.11
CA GLY A 299 -8.84 0.74 8.88
C GLY A 299 -9.95 1.45 8.13
N PRO A 300 -9.74 2.70 7.65
CA PRO A 300 -10.75 3.41 6.87
C PRO A 300 -11.10 2.72 5.56
N VAL A 301 -10.11 2.18 4.85
CA VAL A 301 -10.32 1.49 3.57
C VAL A 301 -11.17 0.23 3.75
N LEU A 302 -10.81 -0.63 4.70
CA LEU A 302 -11.52 -1.88 4.96
C LEU A 302 -12.87 -1.65 5.63
N THR A 303 -13.03 -0.57 6.41
CA THR A 303 -14.35 -0.16 6.92
C THR A 303 -15.27 0.23 5.77
N GLY A 304 -14.76 1.01 4.80
CA GLY A 304 -15.51 1.35 3.59
C GLY A 304 -15.85 0.13 2.73
N PHE A 305 -14.90 -0.79 2.57
CA PHE A 305 -15.13 -2.03 1.83
C PHE A 305 -16.18 -2.93 2.51
N ALA A 306 -16.09 -3.10 3.82
CA ALA A 306 -17.03 -3.89 4.59
C ALA A 306 -18.45 -3.29 4.56
N GLU A 307 -18.57 -1.97 4.71
CA GLU A 307 -19.85 -1.26 4.63
C GLU A 307 -20.43 -1.33 3.21
N TRP A 308 -19.60 -1.18 2.18
CA TRP A 308 -20.02 -1.34 0.78
C TRP A 308 -20.52 -2.76 0.48
N ALA A 309 -19.80 -3.79 0.91
CA ALA A 309 -20.19 -5.18 0.69
C ALA A 309 -21.50 -5.52 1.42
N ALA A 310 -21.64 -5.10 2.68
CA ALA A 310 -22.87 -5.29 3.45
C ALA A 310 -24.05 -4.54 2.81
N HIS A 311 -23.84 -3.31 2.32
CA HIS A 311 -24.85 -2.53 1.64
C HIS A 311 -25.31 -3.19 0.33
N ARG A 312 -24.37 -3.66 -0.50
CA ARG A 312 -24.67 -4.38 -1.75
C ARG A 312 -25.47 -5.66 -1.50
N ALA A 313 -25.11 -6.42 -0.48
CA ALA A 313 -25.85 -7.61 -0.07
C ALA A 313 -27.27 -7.25 0.40
N HIS A 314 -27.41 -6.22 1.22
CA HIS A 314 -28.69 -5.75 1.70
C HIS A 314 -29.63 -5.31 0.55
N GLU A 315 -29.13 -4.53 -0.40
CA GLU A 315 -29.88 -4.10 -1.58
C GLU A 315 -30.27 -5.25 -2.50
N ALA A 316 -29.39 -6.25 -2.65
CA ALA A 316 -29.64 -7.43 -3.46
C ALA A 316 -30.52 -8.48 -2.77
N GLY A 317 -30.86 -8.32 -1.48
CA GLY A 317 -31.57 -9.33 -0.69
C GLY A 317 -30.71 -10.55 -0.32
N THR A 318 -29.39 -10.47 -0.48
CA THR A 318 -28.44 -11.52 -0.09
C THR A 318 -28.24 -11.51 1.42
N SER A 319 -28.68 -12.57 2.10
CA SER A 319 -28.61 -12.65 3.57
C SER A 319 -27.25 -13.09 4.10
N VAL A 320 -26.46 -13.83 3.30
CA VAL A 320 -25.17 -14.39 3.71
C VAL A 320 -24.09 -14.06 2.70
N LEU A 321 -23.01 -13.46 3.18
CA LEU A 321 -21.76 -13.24 2.44
C LEU A 321 -20.70 -14.24 2.91
N TRP A 322 -19.92 -14.78 1.99
CA TRP A 322 -18.90 -15.79 2.30
C TRP A 322 -17.50 -15.21 2.10
N CYS A 323 -16.71 -15.19 3.16
CA CYS A 323 -15.36 -14.63 3.13
C CYS A 323 -14.32 -15.76 3.11
N PRO A 324 -13.58 -16.00 2.00
CA PRO A 324 -12.53 -17.01 1.95
C PRO A 324 -11.51 -16.88 3.10
N MET A 325 -11.18 -17.98 3.76
CA MET A 325 -10.27 -18.02 4.92
C MET A 325 -8.86 -17.51 4.59
N ARG A 326 -8.11 -17.22 5.66
CA ARG A 326 -6.95 -16.30 5.75
C ARG A 326 -7.41 -14.84 5.85
N GLU A 327 -7.87 -14.21 4.79
CA GLU A 327 -8.37 -12.83 4.86
C GLU A 327 -9.78 -12.77 5.49
N GLY A 328 -10.56 -13.83 5.30
CA GLY A 328 -11.99 -13.84 5.56
C GLY A 328 -12.42 -13.77 7.02
N GLU A 329 -11.56 -14.15 7.97
CA GLU A 329 -11.89 -14.02 9.41
C GLU A 329 -12.08 -12.55 9.79
N LEU A 330 -11.14 -11.69 9.38
CA LEU A 330 -11.25 -10.26 9.65
C LEU A 330 -12.35 -9.63 8.81
N LEU A 331 -12.44 -9.95 7.51
CA LEU A 331 -13.46 -9.39 6.63
C LEU A 331 -14.88 -9.73 7.09
N ALA A 332 -15.14 -10.97 7.47
CA ALA A 332 -16.46 -11.37 7.98
C ALA A 332 -16.83 -10.60 9.25
N ALA A 333 -15.89 -10.47 10.20
CA ALA A 333 -16.10 -9.68 11.41
C ALA A 333 -16.40 -8.21 11.09
N MET A 334 -15.68 -7.62 10.13
CA MET A 334 -15.88 -6.23 9.73
C MET A 334 -17.21 -6.01 9.01
N VAL A 335 -17.61 -6.91 8.11
CA VAL A 335 -18.90 -6.84 7.39
C VAL A 335 -20.06 -7.00 8.38
N ASN A 336 -19.96 -7.93 9.34
CA ASN A 336 -20.95 -8.09 10.40
C ASN A 336 -21.08 -6.83 11.27
N ALA A 337 -19.95 -6.23 11.66
CA ALA A 337 -19.96 -4.98 12.45
C ALA A 337 -20.61 -3.82 11.67
N ALA A 338 -20.36 -3.72 10.36
CA ALA A 338 -21.00 -2.71 9.52
C ALA A 338 -22.51 -2.95 9.38
N ALA A 339 -22.93 -4.20 9.14
CA ALA A 339 -24.33 -4.58 9.05
C ALA A 339 -25.08 -4.32 10.37
N GLU A 340 -24.48 -4.68 11.52
CA GLU A 340 -25.05 -4.43 12.84
C GLU A 340 -25.21 -2.92 13.12
N ALA A 341 -24.16 -2.13 12.86
CA ALA A 341 -24.20 -0.68 13.07
C ALA A 341 -25.31 -0.01 12.24
N ARG A 342 -25.55 -0.51 11.02
CA ARG A 342 -26.56 0.01 10.08
C ARG A 342 -27.94 -0.63 10.24
N GLY A 343 -28.07 -1.73 10.97
CA GLY A 343 -29.31 -2.49 11.09
C GLY A 343 -29.67 -3.28 9.82
N TRP A 344 -28.69 -3.68 9.02
CA TRP A 344 -28.91 -4.49 7.83
C TRP A 344 -28.99 -5.98 8.18
N ALA A 345 -29.95 -6.68 7.58
CA ALA A 345 -30.15 -8.13 7.75
C ALA A 345 -29.18 -8.95 6.88
N VAL A 346 -27.88 -8.71 7.08
CA VAL A 346 -26.78 -9.38 6.37
C VAL A 346 -25.84 -9.97 7.40
N ARG A 347 -25.46 -11.23 7.20
CA ARG A 347 -24.35 -11.86 7.94
C ARG A 347 -23.22 -12.22 6.98
N ALA A 348 -22.00 -12.16 7.47
CA ALA A 348 -20.82 -12.65 6.77
C ALA A 348 -20.18 -13.78 7.58
N GLU A 349 -19.79 -14.84 6.88
CA GLU A 349 -19.20 -16.02 7.49
C GLU A 349 -17.88 -16.37 6.80
N PRO A 350 -16.84 -16.75 7.54
CA PRO A 350 -15.63 -17.28 6.94
C PRO A 350 -15.91 -18.64 6.28
N VAL A 351 -15.30 -18.89 5.11
CA VAL A 351 -15.38 -20.18 4.41
C VAL A 351 -14.00 -20.67 3.98
N TRP A 352 -13.73 -21.96 4.15
CA TRP A 352 -12.47 -22.54 3.69
C TRP A 352 -12.44 -22.65 2.17
N LEU A 353 -11.70 -21.74 1.54
CA LEU A 353 -11.41 -21.73 0.11
C LEU A 353 -9.95 -21.30 -0.06
N SER A 354 -9.23 -21.95 -0.96
CA SER A 354 -7.89 -21.52 -1.36
C SER A 354 -7.69 -21.75 -2.84
N ARG A 355 -6.86 -20.90 -3.46
CA ARG A 355 -6.52 -21.01 -4.88
C ARG A 355 -5.94 -22.39 -5.21
N GLN A 356 -5.20 -23.00 -4.28
CA GLN A 356 -4.68 -24.35 -4.44
C GLN A 356 -5.81 -25.39 -4.53
N VAL A 357 -6.70 -25.44 -3.53
CA VAL A 357 -7.77 -26.44 -3.48
C VAL A 357 -8.75 -26.28 -4.64
N THR A 358 -9.17 -25.05 -4.94
CA THR A 358 -10.08 -24.79 -6.07
C THR A 358 -9.44 -25.13 -7.41
N SER A 359 -8.12 -24.91 -7.58
CA SER A 359 -7.44 -25.26 -8.82
C SER A 359 -7.39 -26.77 -9.08
N VAL A 360 -7.27 -27.60 -8.04
CA VAL A 360 -7.29 -29.06 -8.16
C VAL A 360 -8.71 -29.55 -8.45
N ALA A 361 -9.71 -29.03 -7.72
CA ALA A 361 -11.11 -29.41 -7.91
C ALA A 361 -11.70 -29.00 -9.28
N ALA A 362 -11.15 -27.94 -9.89
CA ALA A 362 -11.54 -27.43 -11.20
C ALA A 362 -10.70 -28.00 -12.37
N LEU A 363 -9.70 -28.83 -12.09
CA LEU A 363 -8.85 -29.42 -13.13
C LEU A 363 -9.70 -30.33 -14.02
N ASP A 364 -9.53 -30.21 -15.35
CA ASP A 364 -9.98 -31.25 -16.26
C ASP A 364 -8.82 -32.24 -16.48
N PRO A 365 -8.88 -33.46 -15.90
CA PRO A 365 -7.82 -34.44 -15.99
C PRO A 365 -7.76 -35.14 -17.35
N LEU A 366 -8.80 -35.00 -18.18
CA LEU A 366 -8.91 -35.65 -19.49
C LEU A 366 -8.38 -34.76 -20.62
N ASP A 367 -8.23 -33.45 -20.37
CA ASP A 367 -7.62 -32.51 -21.30
C ASP A 367 -6.13 -32.30 -20.97
N PRO A 368 -5.19 -32.82 -21.80
CA PRO A 368 -3.76 -32.59 -21.61
C PRO A 368 -3.38 -31.10 -21.64
N GLY A 369 -4.14 -30.28 -22.37
CA GLY A 369 -3.96 -28.83 -22.39
C GLY A 369 -4.27 -28.19 -21.03
N ALA A 370 -5.35 -28.59 -20.38
CA ALA A 370 -5.70 -28.17 -19.02
C ALA A 370 -4.66 -28.62 -17.99
N VAL A 371 -4.14 -29.85 -18.07
CA VAL A 371 -3.07 -30.35 -17.18
C VAL A 371 -1.78 -29.54 -17.38
N ARG A 372 -1.39 -29.28 -18.62
CA ARG A 372 -0.22 -28.44 -18.94
C ARG A 372 -0.39 -27.01 -18.39
N ALA A 373 -1.55 -26.39 -18.62
CA ALA A 373 -1.85 -25.04 -18.13
C ALA A 373 -1.87 -24.99 -16.59
N PHE A 374 -2.34 -26.06 -15.94
CA PHE A 374 -2.31 -26.19 -14.49
C PHE A 374 -0.88 -26.21 -13.95
N ILE A 375 0.04 -26.96 -14.59
CA ILE A 375 1.45 -26.99 -14.18
C ILE A 375 2.10 -25.62 -14.40
N ARG A 376 1.94 -25.04 -15.60
CA ARG A 376 2.59 -23.78 -16.01
C ARG A 376 2.24 -22.57 -15.14
N LYS A 377 1.05 -22.55 -14.54
CA LYS A 377 0.62 -21.44 -13.66
C LYS A 377 1.37 -21.39 -12.32
N ARG A 378 2.14 -22.42 -11.97
CA ARG A 378 2.83 -22.54 -10.68
C ARG A 378 4.28 -22.07 -10.77
N TYR A 379 4.76 -21.48 -9.68
CA TYR A 379 6.11 -20.92 -9.60
C TYR A 379 7.01 -21.81 -8.76
N ARG A 380 8.23 -22.10 -9.24
CA ARG A 380 9.26 -22.87 -8.51
C ARG A 380 8.73 -24.15 -7.87
N LEU A 381 7.79 -24.81 -8.55
CA LEU A 381 7.22 -26.07 -8.09
C LEU A 381 8.11 -27.20 -8.59
N SER A 382 8.61 -28.05 -7.72
CA SER A 382 9.30 -29.28 -8.14
C SER A 382 8.31 -30.34 -8.66
N ALA A 383 8.78 -31.27 -9.48
CA ALA A 383 7.96 -32.41 -9.88
C ALA A 383 7.48 -33.22 -8.65
N ARG A 384 8.28 -33.32 -7.58
CA ARG A 384 7.90 -33.93 -6.30
C ARG A 384 6.71 -33.21 -5.66
N GLN A 385 6.79 -31.90 -5.50
CA GLN A 385 5.71 -31.10 -4.90
C GLN A 385 4.43 -31.16 -5.75
N LEU A 386 4.57 -31.21 -7.09
CA LEU A 386 3.42 -31.44 -7.98
C LEU A 386 2.74 -32.78 -7.70
N LEU A 387 3.52 -33.86 -7.61
CA LEU A 387 2.99 -35.19 -7.31
C LEU A 387 2.34 -35.24 -5.92
N GLU A 388 2.95 -34.63 -4.91
CA GLU A 388 2.39 -34.53 -3.55
C GLU A 388 1.06 -33.77 -3.52
N MET A 389 0.97 -32.66 -4.26
CA MET A 389 -0.26 -31.88 -4.42
C MET A 389 -1.35 -32.70 -5.12
N LEU A 390 -0.98 -33.47 -6.16
CA LEU A 390 -1.87 -34.39 -6.86
C LEU A 390 -2.05 -35.74 -6.12
N ARG A 391 -1.49 -35.90 -4.92
CA ARG A 391 -1.56 -37.15 -4.13
C ARG A 391 -1.10 -38.39 -4.90
N LEU A 392 -0.16 -38.21 -5.82
CA LEU A 392 0.52 -39.26 -6.57
C LEU A 392 1.87 -39.59 -5.93
N ARG A 393 2.28 -40.85 -6.00
CA ARG A 393 3.60 -41.30 -5.56
C ARG A 393 4.56 -41.27 -6.75
N PRO A 394 5.87 -41.02 -6.53
CA PRO A 394 6.86 -41.12 -7.59
C PRO A 394 6.83 -42.44 -8.37
N GLY A 395 6.54 -43.55 -7.68
CA GLY A 395 6.38 -44.87 -8.32
C GLY A 395 5.14 -45.00 -9.22
N ASP A 396 4.15 -44.12 -9.10
CA ASP A 396 3.00 -44.08 -10.00
C ASP A 396 3.37 -43.50 -11.36
N VAL A 397 4.41 -42.64 -11.43
CA VAL A 397 4.87 -41.97 -12.66
C VAL A 397 6.35 -42.25 -12.89
N PRO A 398 6.74 -43.46 -13.33
CA PRO A 398 8.15 -43.86 -13.46
C PRO A 398 9.00 -42.92 -14.32
N GLY A 399 8.38 -42.28 -15.34
CA GLY A 399 9.05 -41.32 -16.22
C GLY A 399 9.56 -40.05 -15.53
N LEU A 400 9.14 -39.77 -14.29
CA LEU A 400 9.53 -38.58 -13.53
C LEU A 400 10.54 -38.86 -12.39
N VAL A 401 10.93 -40.12 -12.16
CA VAL A 401 11.81 -40.48 -11.04
C VAL A 401 13.17 -39.77 -11.11
N GLY A 402 13.69 -39.55 -12.31
CA GLY A 402 14.97 -38.86 -12.53
C GLY A 402 14.91 -37.33 -12.45
N SER A 403 13.72 -36.74 -12.31
CA SER A 403 13.49 -35.29 -12.31
C SER A 403 12.64 -34.80 -11.13
N LEU A 404 12.47 -35.61 -10.09
CA LEU A 404 11.60 -35.29 -8.94
C LEU A 404 11.95 -33.96 -8.28
N ASP A 405 13.24 -33.69 -8.10
CA ASP A 405 13.73 -32.48 -7.44
C ASP A 405 14.04 -31.35 -8.44
N SER A 406 13.75 -31.57 -9.73
CA SER A 406 13.85 -30.53 -10.75
C SER A 406 12.68 -29.56 -10.64
N LEU A 407 12.98 -28.25 -10.65
CA LEU A 407 11.97 -27.19 -10.71
C LEU A 407 11.28 -27.19 -12.08
N LEU A 408 9.95 -27.13 -12.07
CA LEU A 408 9.06 -27.08 -13.24
C LEU A 408 9.03 -25.67 -13.85
N ASP A 409 10.21 -25.10 -14.01
CA ASP A 409 10.40 -23.77 -14.53
C ASP A 409 10.62 -23.82 -16.05
N ASP A 410 11.12 -24.92 -16.60
CA ASP A 410 11.38 -25.11 -18.03
C ASP A 410 10.17 -25.64 -18.83
N GLU A 411 9.87 -25.07 -20.01
CA GLU A 411 8.72 -25.45 -20.83
C GLU A 411 8.82 -26.89 -21.35
N GLN A 412 10.02 -27.39 -21.68
CA GLN A 412 10.18 -28.79 -22.10
C GLN A 412 9.93 -29.74 -20.94
N LEU A 413 10.40 -29.38 -19.73
CA LEU A 413 10.12 -30.15 -18.53
C LEU A 413 8.63 -30.13 -18.19
N VAL A 414 7.96 -28.97 -18.25
CA VAL A 414 6.51 -28.84 -18.06
C VAL A 414 5.74 -29.70 -19.07
N ASP A 415 6.14 -29.69 -20.33
CA ASP A 415 5.54 -30.53 -21.39
C ASP A 415 5.78 -32.02 -21.13
N SER A 416 7.00 -32.39 -20.72
CA SER A 416 7.33 -33.77 -20.40
C SER A 416 6.53 -34.30 -19.22
N VAL A 417 6.33 -33.48 -18.19
CA VAL A 417 5.58 -33.82 -16.97
C VAL A 417 4.09 -33.89 -17.27
N GLY A 418 3.55 -32.92 -18.01
CA GLY A 418 2.16 -32.95 -18.47
C GLY A 418 1.86 -34.18 -19.32
N ARG A 419 2.78 -34.55 -20.22
CA ARG A 419 2.68 -35.78 -21.01
C ARG A 419 2.76 -37.01 -20.13
N ALA A 420 3.75 -37.12 -19.25
CA ALA A 420 3.89 -38.27 -18.35
C ALA A 420 2.64 -38.50 -17.49
N LEU A 421 2.01 -37.44 -16.99
CA LEU A 421 0.77 -37.51 -16.20
C LEU A 421 -0.45 -37.95 -17.01
N THR A 422 -0.41 -37.79 -18.34
CA THR A 422 -1.54 -38.06 -19.25
C THR A 422 -1.24 -39.16 -20.28
N GLU A 423 -0.08 -39.83 -20.19
CA GLU A 423 0.40 -40.77 -21.20
C GLU A 423 -0.38 -42.10 -21.18
N THR A 424 -0.71 -42.57 -19.98
CA THR A 424 -1.36 -43.88 -19.80
C THR A 424 -2.78 -43.74 -19.28
N GLU A 425 -3.65 -44.67 -19.70
CA GLU A 425 -5.03 -44.73 -19.23
C GLU A 425 -5.13 -44.94 -17.71
N HIS A 426 -4.18 -45.69 -17.14
CA HIS A 426 -4.07 -45.89 -15.70
C HIS A 426 -3.83 -44.57 -14.96
N LEU A 427 -2.90 -43.73 -15.46
CA LEU A 427 -2.59 -42.44 -14.86
C LEU A 427 -3.73 -41.44 -15.01
N ARG A 428 -4.36 -41.39 -16.18
CA ARG A 428 -5.57 -40.57 -16.39
C ARG A 428 -6.67 -40.95 -15.41
N THR A 429 -6.96 -42.25 -15.28
CA THR A 429 -7.96 -42.75 -14.31
C THR A 429 -7.62 -42.36 -12.88
N ARG A 430 -6.33 -42.44 -12.51
CA ARG A 430 -5.87 -42.10 -11.18
C ARG A 430 -5.94 -40.59 -10.91
N LEU A 431 -5.56 -39.77 -11.88
CA LEU A 431 -5.67 -38.32 -11.81
C LEU A 431 -7.14 -37.89 -11.72
N SER A 432 -8.03 -38.49 -12.52
CA SER A 432 -9.47 -38.26 -12.42
C SER A 432 -9.99 -38.58 -11.02
N LYS A 433 -9.61 -39.72 -10.45
CA LYS A 433 -9.99 -40.07 -9.08
C LYS A 433 -9.51 -39.05 -8.05
N VAL A 434 -8.30 -38.52 -8.19
CA VAL A 434 -7.77 -37.46 -7.31
C VAL A 434 -8.61 -36.19 -7.40
N VAL A 435 -8.88 -35.73 -8.63
CA VAL A 435 -9.66 -34.51 -8.90
C VAL A 435 -11.09 -34.67 -8.38
N ASP A 436 -11.75 -35.79 -8.67
CA ASP A 436 -13.11 -36.08 -8.23
C ASP A 436 -13.19 -36.13 -6.71
N THR A 437 -12.24 -36.80 -6.05
CA THR A 437 -12.16 -36.83 -4.58
C THR A 437 -11.97 -35.43 -4.00
N ALA A 438 -11.10 -34.61 -4.59
CA ALA A 438 -10.88 -33.23 -4.14
C ALA A 438 -12.14 -32.37 -4.30
N ARG A 439 -12.85 -32.52 -5.43
CA ARG A 439 -14.12 -31.83 -5.72
C ARG A 439 -15.22 -32.25 -4.76
N GLU A 440 -15.40 -33.54 -4.53
CA GLU A 440 -16.38 -34.08 -3.57
C GLU A 440 -16.15 -33.53 -2.15
N ARG A 441 -14.89 -33.50 -1.70
CA ARG A 441 -14.54 -33.00 -0.37
C ARG A 441 -14.71 -31.49 -0.25
N LEU A 442 -14.38 -30.73 -1.29
CA LEU A 442 -14.67 -29.29 -1.37
C LEU A 442 -16.18 -29.05 -1.25
N VAL A 443 -17.01 -29.73 -2.05
CA VAL A 443 -18.47 -29.60 -1.99
C VAL A 443 -19.02 -30.02 -0.62
N ARG A 444 -18.49 -31.10 -0.02
CA ARG A 444 -18.86 -31.53 1.35
C ARG A 444 -18.57 -30.42 2.37
N SER A 445 -17.39 -29.80 2.31
CA SER A 445 -17.03 -28.69 3.20
C SER A 445 -17.98 -27.50 3.01
N LEU A 446 -18.28 -27.11 1.76
CA LEU A 446 -19.21 -26.01 1.47
C LEU A 446 -20.63 -26.29 1.98
N ARG A 447 -21.14 -27.52 1.83
CA ARG A 447 -22.44 -27.92 2.42
C ARG A 447 -22.40 -27.89 3.95
N ALA A 448 -21.34 -28.39 4.56
CA ALA A 448 -21.20 -28.38 6.02
C ALA A 448 -21.14 -26.95 6.59
N ALA A 449 -20.58 -26.01 5.83
CA ALA A 449 -20.56 -24.59 6.18
C ALA A 449 -21.93 -23.89 5.95
N GLY A 450 -22.83 -24.48 5.16
CA GLY A 450 -24.08 -23.86 4.73
C GLY A 450 -23.94 -22.93 3.51
N ALA A 451 -22.78 -22.95 2.83
CA ALA A 451 -22.50 -22.09 1.69
C ALA A 451 -23.29 -22.43 0.42
N LEU A 452 -23.94 -23.60 0.41
CA LEU A 452 -24.79 -24.07 -0.67
C LEU A 452 -26.26 -24.19 -0.26
N ASP A 453 -26.66 -23.60 0.88
CA ASP A 453 -28.04 -23.65 1.38
C ASP A 453 -28.96 -22.65 0.67
N ALA A 454 -28.37 -21.60 0.08
CA ALA A 454 -29.06 -20.58 -0.70
C ALA A 454 -28.83 -20.80 -2.20
N GLU A 455 -29.68 -20.19 -3.02
CA GLU A 455 -29.57 -20.21 -4.50
C GLU A 455 -28.33 -19.42 -4.99
N ASP A 456 -27.83 -18.49 -4.17
CA ASP A 456 -26.68 -17.64 -4.48
C ASP A 456 -25.52 -17.86 -3.50
N LEU A 457 -24.29 -17.84 -4.03
CA LEU A 457 -23.05 -17.84 -3.25
C LEU A 457 -22.25 -16.58 -3.60
N THR A 458 -22.30 -15.58 -2.72
CA THR A 458 -21.56 -14.32 -2.93
C THR A 458 -20.30 -14.30 -2.07
N LEU A 459 -19.14 -14.27 -2.74
CA LEU A 459 -17.83 -14.17 -2.11
C LEU A 459 -17.47 -12.71 -1.79
N VAL A 460 -16.79 -12.48 -0.66
CA VAL A 460 -16.16 -11.20 -0.32
C VAL A 460 -14.67 -11.45 -0.09
N ASP A 461 -13.82 -10.87 -0.91
CA ASP A 461 -12.38 -11.13 -0.92
C ASP A 461 -11.58 -9.84 -1.19
N LEU A 462 -10.33 -9.79 -0.76
CA LEU A 462 -9.39 -8.76 -1.20
C LEU A 462 -8.94 -9.01 -2.65
N GLY A 463 -8.97 -10.28 -3.10
CA GLY A 463 -8.39 -10.75 -4.35
C GLY A 463 -8.84 -10.03 -5.63
N TRP A 464 -7.91 -9.97 -6.59
CA TRP A 464 -7.98 -8.99 -7.69
C TRP A 464 -8.51 -9.59 -9.01
N GLY A 465 -8.19 -10.86 -9.25
CA GLY A 465 -8.45 -11.53 -10.52
C GLY A 465 -9.57 -12.56 -10.51
N GLY A 466 -10.36 -12.65 -9.42
CA GLY A 466 -11.48 -13.60 -9.30
C GLY A 466 -11.12 -15.08 -9.49
N THR A 467 -9.85 -15.47 -9.27
CA THR A 467 -9.38 -16.83 -9.60
C THR A 467 -10.07 -17.92 -8.79
N ILE A 468 -10.29 -17.69 -7.49
CA ILE A 468 -11.02 -18.63 -6.62
C ILE A 468 -12.46 -18.75 -7.11
N GLN A 469 -13.15 -17.64 -7.38
CA GLN A 469 -14.52 -17.62 -7.89
C GLN A 469 -14.64 -18.40 -9.21
N HIS A 470 -13.77 -18.15 -10.18
CA HIS A 470 -13.80 -18.81 -11.48
C HIS A 470 -13.58 -20.33 -11.35
N GLN A 471 -12.58 -20.74 -10.57
CA GLN A 471 -12.30 -22.16 -10.33
C GLN A 471 -13.44 -22.83 -9.54
N LEU A 472 -14.00 -22.14 -8.54
CA LEU A 472 -15.14 -22.63 -7.78
C LEU A 472 -16.37 -22.83 -8.68
N ALA A 473 -16.68 -21.88 -9.56
CA ALA A 473 -17.79 -22.00 -10.50
C ALA A 473 -17.66 -23.25 -11.38
N LYS A 474 -16.45 -23.52 -11.90
CA LYS A 474 -16.18 -24.74 -12.66
C LYS A 474 -16.34 -25.99 -11.79
N ALA A 475 -15.75 -26.01 -10.60
CA ALA A 475 -15.84 -27.16 -9.70
C ALA A 475 -17.29 -27.48 -9.27
N LEU A 476 -18.14 -26.45 -9.05
CA LEU A 476 -19.55 -26.63 -8.72
C LEU A 476 -20.35 -27.18 -9.91
N ARG A 477 -20.14 -26.63 -11.11
CA ARG A 477 -20.77 -27.15 -12.35
C ARG A 477 -20.40 -28.61 -12.60
N ASP A 478 -19.12 -28.96 -12.49
CA ASP A 478 -18.64 -30.33 -12.68
C ASP A 478 -19.18 -31.30 -11.60
N ALA A 479 -19.53 -30.78 -10.41
CA ALA A 479 -20.18 -31.53 -9.34
C ALA A 479 -21.72 -31.60 -9.46
N GLY A 480 -22.31 -30.99 -10.49
CA GLY A 480 -23.76 -30.92 -10.68
C GLY A 480 -24.47 -30.01 -9.67
N VAL A 481 -23.78 -29.01 -9.13
CA VAL A 481 -24.36 -27.99 -8.24
C VAL A 481 -24.70 -26.75 -9.07
N ASP A 482 -26.00 -26.42 -9.16
CA ASP A 482 -26.52 -25.30 -9.94
C ASP A 482 -26.47 -23.99 -9.13
N ILE A 483 -25.26 -23.56 -8.76
CA ILE A 483 -25.00 -22.30 -8.08
C ILE A 483 -23.88 -21.58 -8.83
N ALA A 484 -24.17 -20.35 -9.26
CA ALA A 484 -23.19 -19.46 -9.89
C ALA A 484 -22.59 -18.53 -8.82
N PRO A 485 -21.30 -18.66 -8.46
CA PRO A 485 -20.73 -17.80 -7.45
C PRO A 485 -20.54 -16.37 -7.97
N ALA A 486 -20.95 -15.39 -7.16
CA ALA A 486 -20.68 -13.97 -7.36
C ALA A 486 -19.48 -13.52 -6.51
N GLY A 487 -18.88 -12.38 -6.83
CA GLY A 487 -17.73 -11.85 -6.08
C GLY A 487 -17.77 -10.34 -5.88
N LEU A 488 -17.54 -9.92 -4.64
CA LEU A 488 -17.36 -8.55 -4.19
C LEU A 488 -15.91 -8.38 -3.74
N TYR A 489 -15.16 -7.52 -4.43
CA TYR A 489 -13.71 -7.41 -4.29
C TYR A 489 -13.27 -6.02 -3.86
N LEU A 490 -12.17 -5.91 -3.10
CA LEU A 490 -11.57 -4.61 -2.79
C LEU A 490 -11.25 -3.85 -4.09
N VAL A 491 -10.64 -4.56 -5.05
CA VAL A 491 -10.40 -4.12 -6.42
C VAL A 491 -10.52 -5.31 -7.37
N ALA A 492 -11.05 -5.13 -8.57
CA ALA A 492 -11.04 -6.13 -9.64
C ALA A 492 -10.15 -5.66 -10.82
N ASP A 493 -9.17 -6.48 -11.20
CA ASP A 493 -8.21 -6.19 -12.27
C ASP A 493 -8.53 -6.91 -13.59
N GLU A 494 -7.70 -6.70 -14.63
CA GLU A 494 -7.91 -7.28 -15.96
C GLU A 494 -8.01 -8.82 -15.97
N ARG A 495 -7.46 -9.52 -14.97
CA ARG A 495 -7.56 -10.98 -14.87
C ARG A 495 -9.00 -11.43 -14.57
N ALA A 496 -9.83 -10.55 -13.99
CA ALA A 496 -11.25 -10.80 -13.79
C ALA A 496 -12.04 -10.88 -15.11
N ALA A 497 -11.47 -10.46 -16.25
CA ALA A 497 -12.12 -10.57 -17.56
C ALA A 497 -12.54 -12.02 -17.88
N GLY A 498 -11.76 -13.02 -17.49
CA GLY A 498 -12.12 -14.43 -17.66
C GLY A 498 -13.38 -14.83 -16.88
N VAL A 499 -13.57 -14.23 -15.69
CA VAL A 499 -14.75 -14.47 -14.85
C VAL A 499 -16.00 -13.84 -15.48
N LEU A 500 -15.85 -12.62 -16.01
CA LEU A 500 -16.92 -11.91 -16.72
C LEU A 500 -17.32 -12.62 -18.03
N LEU A 501 -16.36 -13.15 -18.79
CA LEU A 501 -16.62 -13.92 -20.02
C LEU A 501 -17.42 -15.20 -19.76
N ASP A 502 -17.28 -15.79 -18.57
CA ASP A 502 -18.07 -16.94 -18.12
C ASP A 502 -19.49 -16.54 -17.64
N GLY A 503 -19.85 -15.26 -17.70
CA GLY A 503 -21.15 -14.74 -17.26
C GLY A 503 -21.30 -14.62 -15.75
N LEU A 504 -20.19 -14.70 -14.99
CA LEU A 504 -20.21 -14.59 -13.53
C LEU A 504 -20.11 -13.12 -13.09
N ARG A 505 -20.82 -12.78 -12.01
CA ARG A 505 -20.85 -11.43 -11.45
C ARG A 505 -19.58 -11.12 -10.67
N VAL A 506 -18.93 -10.00 -11.00
CA VAL A 506 -17.74 -9.46 -10.33
C VAL A 506 -17.95 -7.97 -10.13
N GLU A 507 -17.78 -7.49 -8.89
CA GLU A 507 -17.81 -6.07 -8.58
C GLU A 507 -16.60 -5.68 -7.73
N GLY A 508 -15.97 -4.56 -8.07
CA GLY A 508 -14.86 -3.99 -7.31
C GLY A 508 -15.25 -2.70 -6.57
N TYR A 509 -14.77 -2.53 -5.34
CA TYR A 509 -15.09 -1.35 -4.52
C TYR A 509 -14.29 -0.11 -4.91
N LEU A 510 -12.95 -0.17 -4.83
CA LEU A 510 -12.07 0.98 -5.13
C LEU A 510 -11.75 1.11 -6.63
N GLY A 511 -11.95 0.03 -7.38
CA GLY A 511 -11.67 -0.03 -8.81
C GLY A 511 -12.16 -1.33 -9.42
N GLN A 512 -12.47 -1.28 -10.72
CA GLN A 512 -12.94 -2.40 -11.52
C GLN A 512 -12.18 -2.41 -12.86
N VAL A 513 -12.35 -3.46 -13.67
CA VAL A 513 -11.67 -3.66 -14.97
C VAL A 513 -11.65 -2.41 -15.86
N ASP A 514 -12.65 -1.55 -15.77
CA ASP A 514 -12.82 -0.33 -16.57
C ASP A 514 -12.48 0.99 -15.83
N HIS A 515 -12.15 0.97 -14.53
CA HIS A 515 -12.04 2.18 -13.68
C HIS A 515 -11.02 2.05 -12.51
N PRO A 516 -10.51 3.19 -12.02
CA PRO A 516 -9.30 3.85 -12.49
C PRO A 516 -8.07 2.92 -12.48
N ARG A 517 -7.43 2.78 -13.65
CA ARG A 517 -6.27 1.88 -13.88
C ARG A 517 -5.12 2.08 -12.90
N GLU A 518 -4.91 3.30 -12.42
CA GLU A 518 -3.84 3.62 -11.46
C GLU A 518 -4.06 2.97 -10.10
N VAL A 519 -5.31 2.98 -9.60
CA VAL A 519 -5.67 2.33 -8.33
C VAL A 519 -5.53 0.83 -8.48
N VAL A 520 -6.13 0.27 -9.54
CA VAL A 520 -6.06 -1.16 -9.83
C VAL A 520 -4.62 -1.65 -9.94
N ARG A 521 -3.78 -0.92 -10.68
CA ARG A 521 -2.36 -1.26 -10.87
C ARG A 521 -1.57 -1.16 -9.56
N ALA A 522 -1.75 -0.09 -8.78
CA ALA A 522 -1.01 0.10 -7.53
C ALA A 522 -1.30 -1.02 -6.52
N VAL A 523 -2.58 -1.35 -6.33
CA VAL A 523 -3.00 -2.38 -5.38
C VAL A 523 -2.61 -3.78 -5.89
N SER A 524 -2.87 -4.08 -7.17
CA SER A 524 -2.54 -5.40 -7.75
C SER A 524 -1.05 -5.65 -7.92
N ARG A 525 -0.20 -4.60 -7.86
CA ARG A 525 1.26 -4.72 -7.94
C ARG A 525 1.90 -5.13 -6.61
N SER A 526 1.32 -4.74 -5.48
CA SER A 526 1.86 -5.04 -4.14
C SER A 526 0.75 -5.52 -3.19
N PRO A 527 -0.03 -6.56 -3.57
CA PRO A 527 -1.16 -7.02 -2.76
C PRO A 527 -0.74 -7.59 -1.40
N GLU A 528 0.48 -8.09 -1.29
CA GLU A 528 1.03 -8.75 -0.11
C GLU A 528 1.03 -7.82 1.10
N VAL A 529 1.17 -6.51 0.89
CA VAL A 529 1.15 -5.50 1.95
C VAL A 529 -0.21 -5.49 2.66
N VAL A 530 -1.30 -5.54 1.89
CA VAL A 530 -2.66 -5.57 2.41
C VAL A 530 -2.98 -6.95 2.97
N GLU A 531 -2.70 -8.01 2.21
CA GLU A 531 -2.98 -9.39 2.58
C GLU A 531 -2.31 -9.78 3.90
N GLN A 532 -1.03 -9.44 4.11
CA GLN A 532 -0.33 -9.81 5.35
C GLN A 532 -0.89 -9.12 6.60
N CYS A 533 -1.37 -7.88 6.47
CA CYS A 533 -2.01 -7.15 7.56
C CYS A 533 -3.39 -7.74 7.93
N VAL A 534 -4.09 -8.37 6.98
CA VAL A 534 -5.45 -8.90 7.18
C VAL A 534 -5.42 -10.39 7.55
N ASN A 535 -4.50 -11.17 6.97
CA ASN A 535 -4.43 -12.62 7.06
C ASN A 535 -4.49 -13.15 8.49
N ALA A 536 -5.37 -14.11 8.74
CA ALA A 536 -5.46 -14.91 9.95
C ALA A 536 -4.11 -15.54 10.30
N LEU A 537 -3.92 -15.81 11.60
CA LEU A 537 -2.69 -16.41 12.11
C LEU A 537 -2.81 -17.95 12.05
N CYS A 538 -3.17 -18.48 10.88
CA CYS A 538 -3.31 -19.91 10.61
C CYS A 538 -2.51 -20.30 9.35
N GLY A 539 -2.24 -21.59 9.19
CA GLY A 539 -1.57 -22.09 8.00
C GLY A 539 -2.48 -22.10 6.76
N SER A 540 -1.86 -22.22 5.58
CA SER A 540 -2.56 -22.29 4.30
C SER A 540 -3.43 -23.55 4.17
N LEU A 541 -4.62 -23.43 3.57
CA LEU A 541 -5.47 -24.57 3.27
C LEU A 541 -4.87 -25.40 2.13
N LEU A 542 -4.41 -26.61 2.46
CA LEU A 542 -3.76 -27.53 1.53
C LEU A 542 -4.75 -28.49 0.87
N ALA A 543 -5.74 -28.97 1.62
CA ALA A 543 -6.74 -29.94 1.19
C ALA A 543 -7.91 -30.01 2.18
N PHE A 544 -8.89 -30.87 1.87
CA PHE A 544 -9.89 -31.35 2.82
C PHE A 544 -9.68 -32.83 3.09
N ASP A 545 -10.01 -33.28 4.30
CA ASP A 545 -10.01 -34.70 4.68
C ASP A 545 -11.30 -35.42 4.22
N GLU A 546 -11.51 -36.66 4.70
CA GLU A 546 -12.68 -37.46 4.33
C GLU A 546 -14.00 -36.89 4.87
N ASP A 547 -13.98 -36.21 6.01
CA ASP A 547 -15.15 -35.59 6.61
C ASP A 547 -15.44 -34.20 6.04
N GLY A 548 -14.52 -33.67 5.21
CA GLY A 548 -14.60 -32.32 4.65
C GLY A 548 -14.03 -31.26 5.60
N ALA A 549 -13.26 -31.66 6.60
CA ALA A 549 -12.55 -30.73 7.49
C ALA A 549 -11.25 -30.24 6.84
N PRO A 550 -10.85 -28.97 7.10
CA PRO A 550 -9.69 -28.35 6.46
C PRO A 550 -8.38 -28.96 6.95
N VAL A 551 -7.48 -29.28 6.01
CA VAL A 551 -6.10 -29.69 6.29
C VAL A 551 -5.18 -28.51 6.02
N LEU A 552 -4.55 -28.00 7.08
CA LEU A 552 -3.73 -26.79 7.04
C LEU A 552 -2.24 -27.10 7.00
N GLY A 553 -1.48 -26.21 6.34
CA GLY A 553 -0.02 -26.17 6.45
C GLY A 553 0.46 -25.61 7.79
N PRO A 554 1.79 -25.52 7.99
CA PRO A 554 2.36 -24.86 9.15
C PRO A 554 2.01 -23.37 9.18
N VAL A 555 2.06 -22.76 10.37
CA VAL A 555 1.97 -21.31 10.53
C VAL A 555 3.36 -20.72 10.34
N GLU A 556 3.51 -19.86 9.34
CA GLU A 556 4.77 -19.19 9.01
C GLU A 556 4.94 -17.84 9.73
N GLY A 557 6.19 -17.38 9.82
CA GLY A 557 6.55 -16.06 10.34
C GLY A 557 7.02 -16.06 11.80
N SER A 558 7.90 -15.10 12.13
CA SER A 558 8.47 -14.95 13.47
C SER A 558 7.41 -14.47 14.48
N ALA A 559 7.66 -14.71 15.78
CA ALA A 559 6.80 -14.18 16.84
C ALA A 559 6.70 -12.64 16.80
N ALA A 560 7.76 -11.96 16.36
CA ALA A 560 7.75 -10.51 16.16
C ALA A 560 6.80 -10.10 15.03
N GLN A 561 6.91 -10.72 13.86
CA GLN A 561 6.01 -10.47 12.71
C GLN A 561 4.55 -10.75 13.08
N GLN A 562 4.26 -11.83 13.81
CA GLN A 562 2.90 -12.14 14.25
C GLN A 562 2.35 -11.07 15.20
N ALA A 563 3.18 -10.55 16.12
CA ALA A 563 2.79 -9.47 17.02
C ALA A 563 2.53 -8.14 16.28
N GLU A 564 3.30 -7.84 15.23
CA GLU A 564 3.09 -6.66 14.38
C GLU A 564 1.83 -6.79 13.52
N ARG A 565 1.60 -7.95 12.91
CA ARG A 565 0.34 -8.26 12.21
C ARG A 565 -0.87 -8.13 13.13
N ALA A 566 -0.78 -8.64 14.37
CA ALA A 566 -1.83 -8.47 15.37
C ALA A 566 -2.07 -7.00 15.73
N ALA A 567 -0.99 -6.20 15.85
CA ALA A 567 -1.07 -4.76 16.10
C ALA A 567 -1.77 -4.03 14.94
N ALA A 568 -1.43 -4.34 13.69
CA ALA A 568 -2.11 -3.78 12.51
C ALA A 568 -3.61 -4.10 12.49
N LYS A 569 -4.00 -5.36 12.75
CA LYS A 569 -5.42 -5.75 12.87
C LYS A 569 -6.14 -5.03 14.00
N ALA A 570 -5.48 -4.83 15.13
CA ALA A 570 -6.03 -4.08 16.24
C ALA A 570 -6.28 -2.61 15.87
N GLY A 571 -5.37 -2.00 15.10
CA GLY A 571 -5.57 -0.66 14.53
C GLY A 571 -6.76 -0.59 13.57
N ILE A 572 -6.88 -1.56 12.65
CA ILE A 572 -8.02 -1.66 11.72
C ILE A 572 -9.35 -1.70 12.49
N ARG A 573 -9.43 -2.58 13.50
CA ARG A 573 -10.62 -2.74 14.35
C ARG A 573 -10.89 -1.49 15.19
N ALA A 574 -9.87 -0.82 15.69
CA ALA A 574 -10.02 0.41 16.47
C ALA A 574 -10.67 1.52 15.64
N PHE A 575 -10.23 1.71 14.40
CA PHE A 575 -10.87 2.67 13.49
C PHE A 575 -12.33 2.29 13.22
N GLN A 576 -12.60 1.02 12.87
CA GLN A 576 -13.96 0.58 12.57
C GLN A 576 -14.89 0.73 13.77
N ALA A 577 -14.43 0.38 14.97
CA ALA A 577 -15.20 0.55 16.19
C ALA A 577 -15.52 2.04 16.42
N ASN A 578 -14.56 2.93 16.21
CA ASN A 578 -14.78 4.37 16.31
C ASN A 578 -15.81 4.85 15.27
N TRP A 579 -15.68 4.43 14.00
CA TRP A 579 -16.68 4.71 12.95
C TRP A 579 -18.09 4.23 13.34
N ALA A 580 -18.20 2.99 13.84
CA ALA A 580 -19.47 2.39 14.24
C ALA A 580 -20.13 3.12 15.41
N ARG A 581 -19.37 3.74 16.33
CA ARG A 581 -19.93 4.61 17.38
C ARG A 581 -20.76 5.75 16.79
N TYR A 582 -20.23 6.43 15.77
CA TYR A 582 -20.91 7.55 15.11
C TYR A 582 -22.08 7.12 14.21
N VAL A 583 -21.95 6.00 13.51
CA VAL A 583 -23.09 5.37 12.78
C VAL A 583 -24.19 4.94 13.75
N GLY A 584 -23.82 4.55 14.97
CA GLY A 584 -24.75 4.21 16.04
C GLY A 584 -25.58 5.41 16.54
N THR A 585 -24.96 6.60 16.61
CA THR A 585 -25.64 7.84 17.05
C THR A 585 -26.50 8.47 15.96
N ASP A 586 -26.07 8.40 14.70
CA ASP A 586 -26.81 8.92 13.55
C ASP A 586 -26.96 7.84 12.47
N LYS A 587 -28.17 7.30 12.30
CA LYS A 587 -28.44 6.29 11.27
C LYS A 587 -28.32 6.85 9.84
N ASN A 588 -28.36 8.16 9.68
CA ASN A 588 -28.13 8.86 8.41
C ASN A 588 -26.66 9.23 8.21
N TRP A 589 -25.74 8.72 9.04
CA TRP A 589 -24.32 8.90 8.83
C TRP A 589 -23.93 8.46 7.42
N PRO A 590 -23.12 9.22 6.67
CA PRO A 590 -22.91 8.96 5.26
C PRO A 590 -22.19 7.62 5.04
N LEU A 591 -22.50 6.96 3.92
CA LEU A 591 -21.87 5.70 3.52
C LEU A 591 -20.49 5.98 2.91
N LEU A 592 -19.51 5.14 3.24
CA LEU A 592 -18.19 5.14 2.59
C LEU A 592 -18.20 4.37 1.26
N GLY A 593 -19.25 3.57 1.02
CA GLY A 593 -19.44 2.80 -0.21
C GLY A 593 -19.84 3.61 -1.46
N THR A 594 -20.01 4.93 -1.35
CA THR A 594 -20.52 5.81 -2.42
C THR A 594 -19.41 6.74 -2.94
N THR A 595 -19.52 8.05 -2.75
CA THR A 595 -18.61 9.07 -3.27
C THR A 595 -17.30 9.19 -2.48
N ALA A 596 -17.15 8.46 -1.37
CA ALA A 596 -15.92 8.43 -0.58
C ALA A 596 -14.82 7.51 -1.17
N ALA A 597 -15.19 6.56 -2.05
CA ALA A 597 -14.27 5.56 -2.58
C ALA A 597 -13.00 6.14 -3.25
N PRO A 598 -13.06 7.23 -4.05
CA PRO A 598 -11.86 7.85 -4.62
C PRO A 598 -10.86 8.33 -3.55
N ARG A 599 -11.35 8.90 -2.44
CA ARG A 599 -10.50 9.34 -1.33
C ARG A 599 -9.83 8.18 -0.64
N LEU A 600 -10.58 7.11 -0.37
CA LEU A 600 -10.05 5.88 0.24
C LEU A 600 -9.07 5.17 -0.69
N ALA A 601 -9.30 5.21 -2.00
CA ALA A 601 -8.35 4.76 -3.00
C ALA A 601 -7.04 5.57 -2.91
N THR A 602 -7.10 6.91 -2.82
CA THR A 602 -5.90 7.74 -2.62
C THR A 602 -5.15 7.37 -1.33
N VAL A 603 -5.85 7.17 -0.21
CA VAL A 603 -5.23 6.73 1.06
C VAL A 603 -4.41 5.44 0.86
N LEU A 604 -5.01 4.43 0.21
CA LEU A 604 -4.34 3.15 -0.03
C LEU A 604 -3.20 3.26 -1.04
N THR A 605 -3.45 3.86 -2.21
CA THR A 605 -2.46 3.91 -3.30
C THR A 605 -1.24 4.72 -2.92
N ARG A 606 -1.42 5.83 -2.19
CA ARG A 606 -0.30 6.65 -1.70
C ARG A 606 0.56 5.91 -0.69
N ALA A 607 -0.05 5.12 0.19
CA ALA A 607 0.69 4.25 1.10
C ALA A 607 1.50 3.19 0.34
N LEU A 608 0.93 2.60 -0.71
CA LEU A 608 1.61 1.58 -1.53
C LEU A 608 2.69 2.16 -2.45
N GLN A 609 2.54 3.39 -2.94
CA GLN A 609 3.47 3.98 -3.91
C GLN A 609 4.61 4.78 -3.26
N ALA A 610 4.40 5.29 -2.03
CA ALA A 610 5.37 6.10 -1.32
C ALA A 610 5.34 5.81 0.19
N PRO A 611 5.68 4.57 0.62
CA PRO A 611 5.72 4.24 2.04
C PRO A 611 6.75 5.12 2.77
N ASP A 612 6.49 5.40 4.04
CA ASP A 612 7.45 6.10 4.89
C ASP A 612 8.50 5.14 5.48
N ALA A 613 9.58 5.68 6.04
CA ALA A 613 10.66 4.88 6.61
C ALA A 613 10.22 3.96 7.77
N ARG A 614 9.10 4.26 8.43
CA ARG A 614 8.58 3.46 9.56
C ARG A 614 7.74 2.31 9.08
N GLU A 615 6.85 2.57 8.13
CA GLU A 615 6.14 1.54 7.36
C GLU A 615 7.15 0.58 6.75
N ALA A 616 8.22 1.14 6.20
CA ALA A 616 9.32 0.37 5.65
C ALA A 616 10.02 -0.53 6.64
N ALA A 617 10.34 0.00 7.82
CA ALA A 617 11.08 -0.71 8.85
C ALA A 617 10.36 -1.96 9.35
N PHE A 618 9.02 -1.93 9.51
CA PHE A 618 8.31 -3.12 9.99
C PHE A 618 7.86 -4.05 8.86
N LEU A 619 7.50 -3.53 7.68
CA LEU A 619 7.02 -4.37 6.58
C LEU A 619 8.15 -5.02 5.78
N GLY A 620 9.36 -4.42 5.76
CA GLY A 620 10.52 -4.97 5.05
C GLY A 620 11.02 -6.28 5.61
N ASP A 621 10.95 -6.46 6.92
CA ASP A 621 11.42 -7.65 7.63
C ASP A 621 10.40 -8.81 7.59
N TRP A 622 9.22 -8.60 6.99
CA TRP A 622 8.20 -9.62 6.93
C TRP A 622 8.52 -10.69 5.89
N ALA A 623 8.35 -11.95 6.30
CA ALA A 623 8.41 -13.10 5.43
C ALA A 623 7.06 -13.30 4.71
N HIS A 624 7.08 -13.49 3.39
CA HIS A 624 5.92 -13.80 2.56
C HIS A 624 6.00 -15.21 1.97
N GLU A 625 4.90 -15.96 2.01
CA GLU A 625 4.75 -17.30 1.39
C GLU A 625 3.92 -17.19 0.10
N ASP A 626 4.46 -17.66 -1.03
CA ASP A 626 3.70 -17.79 -2.28
C ASP A 626 2.80 -19.05 -2.24
N ASN A 627 1.53 -18.84 -1.89
CA ASN A 627 0.54 -19.87 -1.53
C ASN A 627 -0.03 -20.66 -2.72
N PHE A 628 0.79 -20.95 -3.72
CA PHE A 628 0.39 -21.73 -4.90
C PHE A 628 1.09 -23.09 -4.99
N GLY A 629 1.36 -23.69 -3.84
CA GLY A 629 1.96 -25.02 -3.67
C GLY A 629 3.49 -25.02 -3.58
N SER A 630 4.12 -23.84 -3.58
CA SER A 630 5.57 -23.68 -3.37
C SER A 630 5.86 -23.51 -1.87
N ALA A 631 6.98 -24.04 -1.38
CA ALA A 631 7.46 -23.79 -0.01
C ALA A 631 8.38 -22.56 0.08
N VAL A 632 8.29 -21.64 -0.90
CA VAL A 632 9.22 -20.51 -1.01
C VAL A 632 8.73 -19.38 -0.09
N VAL A 633 9.53 -19.11 0.94
CA VAL A 633 9.39 -17.93 1.79
C VAL A 633 10.37 -16.87 1.31
N THR A 634 9.89 -15.67 1.02
CA THR A 634 10.72 -14.55 0.53
C THR A 634 10.45 -13.32 1.40
N PRO A 635 11.49 -12.58 1.84
CA PRO A 635 11.27 -11.29 2.47
C PRO A 635 10.58 -10.31 1.50
N VAL A 636 9.80 -9.36 2.01
CA VAL A 636 9.13 -8.34 1.16
C VAL A 636 10.16 -7.52 0.37
N VAL A 637 11.34 -7.28 0.96
CA VAL A 637 12.54 -6.76 0.29
C VAL A 637 13.61 -7.85 0.19
N PRO A 638 14.03 -8.26 -1.02
CA PRO A 638 15.13 -9.21 -1.16
C PRO A 638 16.47 -8.61 -0.73
N ASP A 639 17.25 -9.37 0.04
CA ASP A 639 18.59 -8.98 0.51
C ASP A 639 19.54 -8.60 -0.63
N ASP A 640 19.38 -9.22 -1.81
CA ASP A 640 20.21 -8.95 -2.99
C ASP A 640 19.95 -7.59 -3.63
N LEU A 641 18.74 -7.04 -3.48
CA LEU A 641 18.41 -5.72 -4.00
C LEU A 641 18.86 -4.60 -3.05
N ALA A 642 19.13 -4.90 -1.78
CA ALA A 642 19.59 -3.90 -0.81
C ALA A 642 20.87 -3.17 -1.29
N ALA A 643 21.84 -3.93 -1.84
CA ALA A 643 23.06 -3.37 -2.40
C ALA A 643 22.85 -2.59 -3.71
N ALA A 644 21.72 -2.81 -4.39
CA ALA A 644 21.37 -2.14 -5.64
C ALA A 644 20.68 -0.79 -5.44
N ILE A 645 20.09 -0.52 -4.25
CA ILE A 645 19.32 0.70 -3.97
C ILE A 645 20.03 1.99 -4.44
N PRO A 646 21.33 2.22 -4.17
CA PRO A 646 22.02 3.45 -4.59
C PRO A 646 22.13 3.62 -6.12
N TYR A 647 21.90 2.56 -6.89
CA TYR A 647 22.00 2.49 -8.36
C TYR A 647 20.65 2.64 -9.06
N LEU A 648 19.55 2.54 -8.31
CA LEU A 648 18.20 2.58 -8.88
C LEU A 648 17.78 4.02 -9.18
N SER A 649 16.97 4.15 -10.22
CA SER A 649 16.13 5.31 -10.52
C SER A 649 14.64 4.95 -10.31
N PRO A 650 13.72 5.92 -10.22
CA PRO A 650 12.29 5.64 -10.04
C PRO A 650 11.70 4.70 -11.10
N ASN A 651 12.20 4.74 -12.33
CA ASN A 651 11.70 3.88 -13.41
C ASN A 651 12.30 2.47 -13.37
N ASP A 652 13.46 2.27 -12.71
CA ASP A 652 14.01 0.92 -12.52
C ASP A 652 13.15 0.09 -11.55
N LEU A 653 12.46 0.74 -10.61
CA LEU A 653 11.52 0.09 -9.68
C LEU A 653 10.30 -0.50 -10.39
N ASP A 654 9.83 0.14 -11.47
CA ASP A 654 8.72 -0.34 -12.28
C ASP A 654 9.10 -1.55 -13.15
N ASP A 655 10.38 -1.62 -13.52
CA ASP A 655 10.90 -2.70 -14.34
C ASP A 655 11.16 -3.98 -13.51
N LEU A 656 11.14 -3.90 -12.18
CA LEU A 656 11.19 -5.07 -11.29
C LEU A 656 9.88 -5.84 -11.37
N ASP A 657 9.97 -7.13 -11.69
CA ASP A 657 8.81 -8.00 -11.69
C ASP A 657 8.29 -8.21 -10.26
N MET A 658 7.02 -8.63 -10.13
CA MET A 658 6.40 -8.91 -8.82
C MET A 658 7.23 -9.88 -7.96
N ARG A 659 7.92 -10.81 -8.61
CA ARG A 659 8.78 -11.81 -7.97
C ARG A 659 10.20 -11.33 -7.72
N ASP A 660 10.63 -10.25 -8.37
CA ASP A 660 11.89 -9.58 -8.03
C ASP A 660 11.73 -8.82 -6.73
N CYS A 661 10.61 -8.12 -6.54
CA CYS A 661 10.28 -7.44 -5.29
C CYS A 661 8.76 -7.27 -5.19
N PHE A 662 8.19 -7.77 -4.09
CA PHE A 662 6.76 -7.68 -3.82
C PHE A 662 6.32 -6.23 -3.61
N TRP A 663 7.21 -5.38 -3.10
CA TRP A 663 6.91 -3.96 -2.87
C TRP A 663 8.06 -3.02 -3.26
N PRO A 664 8.24 -2.68 -4.55
CA PRO A 664 9.37 -1.86 -5.00
C PRO A 664 9.47 -0.49 -4.35
N ALA A 665 8.34 0.13 -3.99
CA ALA A 665 8.33 1.42 -3.32
C ALA A 665 9.03 1.39 -1.95
N LEU A 666 9.15 0.22 -1.34
CA LEU A 666 9.89 0.01 -0.10
C LEU A 666 11.41 0.11 -0.29
N LEU A 667 11.93 -0.34 -1.44
CA LEU A 667 13.33 -0.10 -1.83
C LEU A 667 13.60 1.39 -1.91
N ALA A 668 12.66 2.16 -2.47
CA ALA A 668 12.76 3.61 -2.54
C ALA A 668 12.80 4.25 -1.15
N ALA A 669 11.92 3.83 -0.23
CA ALA A 669 11.85 4.39 1.12
C ALA A 669 13.14 4.23 1.95
N SER A 670 14.02 3.31 1.54
CA SER A 670 15.32 3.06 2.18
C SER A 670 16.42 4.04 1.74
N ASP A 671 16.22 4.80 0.67
CA ASP A 671 17.13 5.87 0.21
C ASP A 671 16.40 7.21 0.08
N PRO A 672 16.83 8.29 0.78
CA PRO A 672 16.11 9.57 0.76
C PRO A 672 15.95 10.19 -0.64
N GLY A 673 16.95 10.04 -1.52
CA GLY A 673 16.93 10.61 -2.86
C GLY A 673 15.95 9.89 -3.78
N LEU A 674 15.99 8.56 -3.78
CA LEU A 674 15.07 7.69 -4.51
C LEU A 674 13.64 7.81 -3.96
N ALA A 675 13.46 7.89 -2.64
CA ALA A 675 12.17 8.12 -2.01
C ALA A 675 11.54 9.44 -2.47
N ALA A 676 12.30 10.53 -2.47
CA ALA A 676 11.83 11.84 -2.91
C ALA A 676 11.45 11.84 -4.40
N ALA A 677 12.27 11.24 -5.25
CA ALA A 677 12.02 11.15 -6.69
C ALA A 677 10.80 10.28 -7.01
N THR A 678 10.68 9.11 -6.39
CA THR A 678 9.52 8.20 -6.55
C THR A 678 8.23 8.85 -6.04
N ARG A 679 8.28 9.57 -4.91
CA ARG A 679 7.14 10.33 -4.39
C ARG A 679 6.70 11.42 -5.37
N ALA A 680 7.65 12.21 -5.89
CA ALA A 680 7.35 13.27 -6.85
C ALA A 680 6.71 12.73 -8.14
N VAL A 681 7.13 11.55 -8.60
CA VAL A 681 6.50 10.82 -9.70
C VAL A 681 5.08 10.39 -9.35
N ALA A 682 4.90 9.73 -8.20
CA ALA A 682 3.59 9.24 -7.77
C ALA A 682 2.61 10.41 -7.63
N GLU A 683 3.05 11.53 -7.08
CA GLU A 683 2.25 12.75 -6.89
C GLU A 683 1.97 13.52 -8.20
N GLY A 684 2.58 13.12 -9.32
CA GLY A 684 2.47 13.81 -10.60
C GLY A 684 3.20 15.16 -10.63
N ALA A 685 4.04 15.44 -9.63
CA ALA A 685 4.86 16.65 -9.57
C ALA A 685 6.01 16.64 -10.61
N VAL A 686 6.48 15.45 -10.99
CA VAL A 686 7.52 15.25 -12.01
C VAL A 686 7.06 14.16 -12.98
N ASP A 687 7.18 14.44 -14.28
CA ASP A 687 6.94 13.44 -15.32
C ASP A 687 8.01 12.34 -15.28
N ARG A 688 7.60 11.08 -15.39
CA ARG A 688 8.49 9.92 -15.36
C ARG A 688 9.56 9.94 -16.44
N ALA A 689 9.29 10.57 -17.57
CA ALA A 689 10.23 10.72 -18.67
C ALA A 689 11.47 11.55 -18.27
N VAL A 690 11.41 12.34 -17.18
CA VAL A 690 12.58 13.07 -16.66
C VAL A 690 13.67 12.11 -16.17
N PHE A 691 13.30 10.90 -15.73
CA PHE A 691 14.24 9.87 -15.32
C PHE A 691 14.67 8.96 -16.47
N GLU A 692 14.23 9.25 -17.70
CA GLU A 692 14.72 8.58 -18.89
C GLU A 692 15.86 9.38 -19.53
N PRO A 693 16.93 8.71 -19.98
CA PRO A 693 18.02 9.37 -20.68
C PRO A 693 17.55 9.93 -22.03
N SER A 694 18.06 11.10 -22.42
CA SER A 694 17.79 11.70 -23.73
C SER A 694 18.59 11.01 -24.83
N GLY A 695 17.96 10.79 -25.99
CA GLY A 695 18.57 10.12 -27.15
C GLY A 695 18.30 8.61 -27.21
N GLU A 696 19.21 7.85 -27.82
CA GLU A 696 19.07 6.39 -27.94
C GLU A 696 19.16 5.71 -26.56
N PRO A 697 18.21 4.82 -26.22
CA PRO A 697 18.23 4.08 -24.97
C PRO A 697 19.51 3.28 -24.78
N PHE A 698 20.10 3.36 -23.58
CA PHE A 698 21.11 2.41 -23.13
C PHE A 698 20.43 1.06 -22.87
N GLY A 699 21.10 -0.05 -23.21
CA GLY A 699 20.51 -1.38 -23.06
C GLY A 699 21.55 -2.46 -22.86
N THR A 700 21.55 -3.10 -21.70
CA THR A 700 22.39 -4.27 -21.44
C THR A 700 21.82 -5.48 -22.18
N LEU A 701 22.69 -6.24 -22.84
CA LEU A 701 22.33 -7.51 -23.48
C LEU A 701 23.05 -8.65 -22.78
N LEU A 702 22.29 -9.67 -22.38
CA LEU A 702 22.83 -10.94 -21.93
C LEU A 702 22.71 -11.95 -23.08
N ARG A 703 23.78 -12.68 -23.34
CA ARG A 703 23.78 -13.86 -24.22
C ARG A 703 24.28 -15.05 -23.43
N TYR A 704 23.72 -16.24 -23.63
CA TYR A 704 24.20 -17.45 -22.97
C TYR A 704 24.62 -18.50 -24.01
N ARG A 705 25.65 -19.27 -23.66
CA ARG A 705 26.22 -20.32 -24.51
C ARG A 705 25.86 -21.69 -23.95
N LEU A 706 25.32 -22.57 -24.78
CA LEU A 706 25.03 -23.97 -24.42
C LEU A 706 26.29 -24.85 -24.62
N ALA A 707 26.24 -26.07 -24.10
CA ALA A 707 27.32 -27.05 -24.24
C ALA A 707 27.65 -27.45 -25.69
N ASP A 708 26.74 -27.19 -26.64
CA ASP A 708 26.91 -27.42 -28.08
C ASP A 708 27.47 -26.20 -28.84
N ASP A 709 28.00 -25.20 -28.12
CA ASP A 709 28.54 -23.94 -28.64
C ASP A 709 27.52 -22.98 -29.27
N THR A 710 26.21 -23.25 -29.15
CA THR A 710 25.18 -22.32 -29.62
C THR A 710 24.97 -21.14 -28.66
N TRP A 711 24.83 -19.94 -29.22
CA TRP A 711 24.55 -18.71 -28.47
C TRP A 711 23.10 -18.29 -28.61
N HIS A 712 22.52 -17.85 -27.50
CA HIS A 712 21.16 -17.36 -27.43
C HIS A 712 21.11 -15.98 -26.79
N ASP A 713 20.29 -15.10 -27.35
CA ASP A 713 20.12 -13.73 -26.89
C ASP A 713 18.92 -13.64 -25.95
N THR A 714 19.07 -12.92 -24.85
CA THR A 714 17.93 -12.45 -24.06
C THR A 714 17.38 -11.16 -24.65
N PRO A 715 16.14 -10.75 -24.30
CA PRO A 715 15.71 -9.39 -24.54
C PRO A 715 16.71 -8.38 -23.97
N ARG A 716 16.99 -7.30 -24.70
CA ARG A 716 17.81 -6.19 -24.20
C ARG A 716 17.10 -5.55 -23.02
N ARG A 717 17.82 -5.38 -21.90
CA ARG A 717 17.32 -4.71 -20.71
C ARG A 717 17.75 -3.25 -20.71
N ARG A 718 16.78 -2.33 -20.72
CA ARG A 718 17.05 -0.89 -20.65
C ARG A 718 17.79 -0.57 -19.33
N VAL A 719 18.75 0.34 -19.39
CA VAL A 719 19.47 0.83 -18.20
C VAL A 719 19.42 2.35 -18.11
N ARG A 720 19.41 2.86 -16.88
CA ARG A 720 19.28 4.28 -16.58
C ARG A 720 20.45 4.74 -15.74
N ILE A 721 20.95 5.93 -16.03
CA ILE A 721 21.94 6.58 -15.19
C ILE A 721 21.17 7.44 -14.20
N ASN A 722 21.23 7.09 -12.92
CA ASN A 722 20.57 7.85 -11.87
C ASN A 722 21.34 9.15 -11.54
N HIS A 723 20.83 9.92 -10.58
CA HIS A 723 21.40 11.22 -10.19
C HIS A 723 22.84 11.14 -9.66
N ASN A 724 23.31 9.95 -9.23
CA ASN A 724 24.68 9.70 -8.75
C ASN A 724 25.63 9.26 -9.87
N GLY A 725 25.17 9.19 -11.13
CA GLY A 725 25.96 8.63 -12.23
C GLY A 725 26.05 7.11 -12.21
N LEU A 726 25.15 6.46 -11.48
CA LEU A 726 25.12 5.01 -11.24
C LEU A 726 23.99 4.35 -12.03
N SER A 727 24.16 3.09 -12.38
CA SER A 727 23.24 2.28 -13.16
C SER A 727 23.15 0.86 -12.64
N PHE A 728 21.97 0.26 -12.86
CA PHE A 728 21.62 -1.08 -12.47
C PHE A 728 21.05 -1.86 -13.66
N ALA A 729 21.38 -3.14 -13.77
CA ALA A 729 20.70 -4.06 -14.67
C ALA A 729 20.53 -5.43 -14.01
N ARG A 730 19.35 -6.03 -14.23
CA ARG A 730 19.03 -7.40 -13.85
C ARG A 730 18.45 -8.10 -15.06
N VAL A 731 19.03 -9.24 -15.41
CA VAL A 731 18.66 -9.99 -16.63
C VAL A 731 18.60 -11.47 -16.31
N ASP A 732 17.44 -12.06 -16.58
CA ASP A 732 17.23 -13.50 -16.46
C ASP A 732 17.60 -14.23 -17.75
N PHE A 733 18.07 -15.46 -17.59
CA PHE A 733 18.28 -16.38 -18.70
C PHE A 733 17.86 -17.79 -18.31
N ARG A 734 17.48 -18.56 -19.32
CA ARG A 734 17.11 -19.97 -19.19
C ARG A 734 17.56 -20.72 -20.42
N GLY A 735 18.25 -21.84 -20.22
CA GLY A 735 18.73 -22.69 -21.29
C GLY A 735 19.23 -24.02 -20.73
N PRO A 736 19.11 -25.13 -21.48
CA PRO A 736 19.64 -26.42 -21.04
C PRO A 736 21.18 -26.40 -21.08
N ASP A 737 21.83 -26.81 -20.00
CA ASP A 737 23.29 -26.97 -19.96
C ASP A 737 24.10 -25.70 -20.37
N VAL A 738 23.70 -24.53 -19.86
CA VAL A 738 24.43 -23.27 -20.05
C VAL A 738 25.83 -23.36 -19.43
N VAL A 739 26.84 -22.97 -20.21
CA VAL A 739 28.25 -23.00 -19.84
C VAL A 739 28.77 -21.62 -19.46
N ASP A 740 28.57 -20.63 -20.33
CA ASP A 740 28.99 -19.25 -20.15
C ASP A 740 27.86 -18.27 -20.39
N VAL A 741 27.99 -17.09 -19.79
CA VAL A 741 27.14 -15.93 -20.07
C VAL A 741 28.01 -14.76 -20.53
N SER A 742 27.64 -14.15 -21.65
CA SER A 742 28.21 -12.91 -22.18
C SER A 742 27.32 -11.74 -21.80
N LEU A 743 27.91 -10.70 -21.22
CA LEU A 743 27.18 -9.53 -20.72
C LEU A 743 27.73 -8.25 -21.36
N ALA A 744 26.95 -7.64 -22.23
CA ALA A 744 27.28 -6.38 -22.90
C ALA A 744 26.71 -5.19 -22.13
N ILE A 745 27.57 -4.42 -21.44
CA ILE A 745 27.17 -3.31 -20.56
C ILE A 745 27.86 -2.02 -21.03
N PRO A 746 27.13 -0.92 -21.30
CA PRO A 746 25.68 -0.75 -21.27
C PRO A 746 25.05 -0.96 -22.67
N GLY A 747 25.70 -1.76 -23.52
CA GLY A 747 25.30 -1.99 -24.91
C GLY A 747 25.57 -0.83 -25.87
N ARG A 748 26.64 -0.05 -25.62
CA ARG A 748 27.16 1.00 -26.51
C ARG A 748 28.62 1.33 -26.15
N PRO A 749 29.33 2.13 -26.97
CA PRO A 749 30.65 2.63 -26.61
C PRO A 749 30.64 3.45 -25.31
N ALA A 750 31.41 3.02 -24.31
CA ALA A 750 31.51 3.67 -23.01
C ALA A 750 32.72 3.17 -22.21
N ILE A 751 33.22 4.00 -21.29
CA ILE A 751 34.06 3.53 -20.19
C ILE A 751 33.14 3.24 -19.01
N VAL A 752 33.19 2.01 -18.51
CA VAL A 752 32.32 1.52 -17.45
C VAL A 752 33.16 1.12 -16.25
N ARG A 753 32.81 1.65 -15.08
CA ARG A 753 33.28 1.15 -13.80
C ARG A 753 32.25 0.14 -13.30
N VAL A 754 32.59 -1.15 -13.36
CA VAL A 754 31.70 -2.23 -12.91
C VAL A 754 31.90 -2.40 -11.41
N ASP A 755 30.94 -1.99 -10.59
CA ASP A 755 31.11 -2.04 -9.14
C ASP A 755 30.98 -3.48 -8.63
N TRP A 756 30.02 -4.23 -9.15
CA TRP A 756 29.90 -5.67 -8.91
C TRP A 756 29.03 -6.36 -9.96
N ILE A 757 29.26 -7.66 -10.15
CA ILE A 757 28.40 -8.57 -10.91
C ILE A 757 28.02 -9.72 -9.98
N GLU A 758 26.74 -10.07 -9.93
CA GLU A 758 26.23 -11.22 -9.20
C GLU A 758 25.43 -12.13 -10.14
N ALA A 759 25.73 -13.42 -10.15
CA ALA A 759 24.97 -14.43 -10.89
C ALA A 759 24.38 -15.44 -9.90
N ARG A 760 23.04 -15.46 -9.78
CA ARG A 760 22.29 -16.47 -9.03
C ARG A 760 21.76 -17.49 -10.02
N VAL A 761 22.30 -18.69 -9.98
CA VAL A 761 22.07 -19.70 -11.00
C VAL A 761 21.60 -21.01 -10.39
N VAL A 762 20.87 -21.80 -11.17
CA VAL A 762 20.44 -23.15 -10.81
C VAL A 762 21.24 -24.12 -11.68
N THR A 763 21.94 -25.06 -11.04
CA THR A 763 22.71 -26.10 -11.75
C THR A 763 21.85 -27.32 -12.07
N GLY A 764 22.10 -27.96 -13.21
CA GLY A 764 21.31 -29.08 -13.75
C GLY A 764 21.22 -30.34 -12.87
N ARG A 765 20.24 -31.21 -13.23
CA ARG A 765 19.74 -32.47 -12.61
C ARG A 765 19.36 -32.45 -11.13
N GLU A 766 20.12 -31.77 -10.27
CA GLU A 766 19.89 -31.72 -8.82
C GLU A 766 19.16 -30.44 -8.37
N GLY A 767 18.96 -29.46 -9.25
CA GLY A 767 18.22 -28.23 -8.95
C GLY A 767 18.89 -27.33 -7.90
N ARG A 768 20.19 -27.50 -7.68
CA ARG A 768 20.95 -26.78 -6.64
C ARG A 768 21.17 -25.32 -7.04
N ALA A 769 20.85 -24.40 -6.12
CA ALA A 769 21.17 -22.98 -6.27
C ALA A 769 22.67 -22.72 -6.01
N CYS A 770 23.29 -21.95 -6.88
CA CYS A 770 24.67 -21.47 -6.82
C CYS A 770 24.66 -19.95 -6.97
N ALA A 771 25.33 -19.22 -6.07
CA ALA A 771 25.48 -17.77 -6.17
C ALA A 771 26.96 -17.43 -6.39
N LEU A 772 27.25 -16.70 -7.46
CA LEU A 772 28.58 -16.24 -7.82
C LEU A 772 28.60 -14.72 -7.78
N ARG A 773 29.67 -14.14 -7.24
CA ARG A 773 29.85 -12.70 -7.15
C ARG A 773 31.26 -12.30 -7.60
N TRP A 774 31.34 -11.19 -8.34
CA TRP A 774 32.57 -10.52 -8.74
C TRP A 774 32.50 -9.09 -8.24
N GLU A 775 33.41 -8.71 -7.37
CA GLU A 775 33.45 -7.38 -6.74
C GLU A 775 34.89 -6.90 -6.55
N GLN A 776 35.83 -7.82 -6.33
CA GLN A 776 37.23 -7.48 -6.14
C GLN A 776 37.97 -7.39 -7.49
N PRO A 777 38.95 -6.48 -7.63
CA PRO A 777 39.74 -6.33 -8.85
C PRO A 777 40.37 -7.62 -9.39
N ASP A 778 40.87 -8.49 -8.50
CA ASP A 778 41.49 -9.76 -8.90
C ASP A 778 40.48 -10.74 -9.50
N GLU A 779 39.20 -10.63 -9.14
CA GLU A 779 38.13 -11.47 -9.69
C GLU A 779 37.73 -11.01 -11.09
N PHE A 780 37.72 -9.70 -11.33
CA PHE A 780 37.49 -9.13 -12.67
C PHE A 780 38.62 -9.47 -13.65
N ALA A 781 39.86 -9.60 -13.16
CA ALA A 781 41.01 -10.00 -13.96
C ALA A 781 40.91 -11.44 -14.51
N GLU A 782 40.05 -12.28 -13.92
CA GLU A 782 39.82 -13.66 -14.36
C GLU A 782 38.71 -13.77 -15.42
N LEU A 783 38.02 -12.68 -15.74
CA LEU A 783 36.96 -12.66 -16.74
C LEU A 783 37.53 -12.59 -18.16
N THR A 784 36.73 -13.07 -19.13
CA THR A 784 37.08 -12.96 -20.55
C THR A 784 36.44 -11.70 -21.12
N PHE A 785 37.24 -10.87 -21.78
CA PHE A 785 36.82 -9.61 -22.38
C PHE A 785 36.79 -9.77 -23.91
N VAL A 786 35.61 -9.57 -24.51
CA VAL A 786 35.39 -9.70 -25.95
C VAL A 786 35.01 -8.36 -26.53
N ASP A 787 35.81 -7.88 -27.48
CA ASP A 787 35.71 -6.55 -28.10
C ASP A 787 35.60 -5.38 -27.10
N CYS A 788 36.11 -5.59 -25.88
CA CYS A 788 36.28 -4.60 -24.84
C CYS A 788 37.68 -4.72 -24.23
N ARG A 789 38.12 -3.64 -23.60
CA ARG A 789 39.46 -3.54 -23.01
C ARG A 789 39.37 -3.33 -21.51
N TRP A 790 39.93 -4.27 -20.73
CA TRP A 790 40.11 -4.08 -19.30
C TRP A 790 41.21 -3.04 -19.03
N LEU A 791 40.86 -1.96 -18.32
CA LEU A 791 41.76 -0.84 -18.02
C LEU A 791 42.47 -1.01 -16.65
N GLY A 792 42.10 -2.03 -15.90
CA GLY A 792 42.62 -2.33 -14.56
C GLY A 792 41.62 -2.00 -13.45
N GLY A 793 41.76 -2.69 -12.32
CA GLY A 793 40.76 -2.57 -11.26
C GLY A 793 39.43 -3.13 -11.72
N ASN A 794 38.39 -2.30 -11.62
CA ASN A 794 37.04 -2.61 -12.09
C ASN A 794 36.59 -1.72 -13.28
N LEU A 795 37.56 -1.17 -14.03
CA LEU A 795 37.30 -0.33 -15.21
C LEU A 795 37.44 -1.13 -16.51
N VAL A 796 36.45 -0.99 -17.39
CA VAL A 796 36.38 -1.64 -18.70
C VAL A 796 35.95 -0.61 -19.75
N GLU A 797 36.67 -0.57 -20.87
CA GLU A 797 36.31 0.22 -22.05
C GLU A 797 35.59 -0.68 -23.07
N PHE A 798 34.35 -0.34 -23.37
CA PHE A 798 33.52 -1.03 -24.36
C PHE A 798 33.58 -0.26 -25.68
N GLU A 799 33.96 -0.91 -26.78
CA GLU A 799 34.21 -0.22 -28.05
C GLU A 799 32.96 -0.15 -28.95
N HIS A 800 31.99 -1.04 -28.77
CA HIS A 800 30.75 -1.09 -29.56
C HIS A 800 29.58 -1.78 -28.82
N PRO A 801 28.33 -1.71 -29.33
CA PRO A 801 27.14 -2.22 -28.63
C PRO A 801 27.15 -3.70 -28.23
N HIS A 802 27.93 -4.53 -28.91
CA HIS A 802 28.05 -5.97 -28.64
C HIS A 802 29.30 -6.37 -27.85
N ALA A 803 30.16 -5.39 -27.50
CA ALA A 803 31.32 -5.64 -26.66
C ALA A 803 30.85 -6.14 -25.29
N ALA A 804 31.48 -7.19 -24.78
CA ALA A 804 30.94 -7.94 -23.64
C ALA A 804 32.01 -8.55 -22.75
N VAL A 805 31.63 -8.75 -21.48
CA VAL A 805 32.39 -9.50 -20.49
C VAL A 805 31.74 -10.87 -20.33
N TRP A 806 32.53 -11.94 -20.39
CA TRP A 806 32.02 -13.30 -20.23
C TRP A 806 32.25 -13.82 -18.81
N LEU A 807 31.20 -14.42 -18.26
CA LEU A 807 31.10 -15.00 -16.94
C LEU A 807 31.17 -16.53 -17.06
N PRO A 808 32.22 -17.19 -16.52
CA PRO A 808 32.42 -18.63 -16.62
C PRO A 808 31.56 -19.40 -15.60
N LEU A 809 30.25 -19.41 -15.81
CA LEU A 809 29.27 -19.89 -14.82
C LEU A 809 29.45 -21.38 -14.48
N ALA A 810 29.48 -22.25 -15.49
CA ALA A 810 29.58 -23.70 -15.25
C ALA A 810 30.92 -24.10 -14.62
N ALA A 811 32.01 -23.44 -15.03
CA ALA A 811 33.33 -23.69 -14.45
C ALA A 811 33.40 -23.31 -12.96
N ARG A 812 32.75 -22.20 -12.56
CA ARG A 812 32.71 -21.76 -11.16
C ARG A 812 31.70 -22.51 -10.30
N CYS A 813 30.55 -22.90 -10.84
CA CYS A 813 29.56 -23.72 -10.11
C CYS A 813 29.88 -25.22 -10.13
N GLY A 814 30.83 -25.68 -10.95
CA GLY A 814 31.23 -27.09 -11.07
C GLY A 814 30.23 -27.98 -11.81
N ALA A 815 29.19 -27.41 -12.40
CA ALA A 815 28.14 -28.09 -13.15
C ALA A 815 27.47 -27.12 -14.15
N ALA A 816 26.86 -27.66 -15.20
CA ALA A 816 26.14 -26.86 -16.18
C ALA A 816 24.90 -26.20 -15.56
N VAL A 817 24.56 -25.00 -16.03
CA VAL A 817 23.49 -24.16 -15.49
C VAL A 817 22.22 -24.33 -16.32
N SER A 818 21.05 -24.51 -15.69
CA SER A 818 19.76 -24.58 -16.40
C SER A 818 19.07 -23.23 -16.53
N SER A 819 19.33 -22.32 -15.57
CA SER A 819 18.77 -20.98 -15.54
C SER A 819 19.51 -20.12 -14.55
N GLY A 820 19.40 -18.82 -14.68
CA GLY A 820 19.89 -17.90 -13.66
C GLY A 820 19.48 -16.47 -13.89
N GLN A 821 19.79 -15.66 -12.91
CA GLN A 821 19.61 -14.22 -12.92
C GLN A 821 20.99 -13.58 -12.74
N VAL A 822 21.37 -12.72 -13.67
CA VAL A 822 22.59 -11.92 -13.58
C VAL A 822 22.21 -10.49 -13.24
N THR A 823 22.77 -9.98 -12.16
CA THR A 823 22.61 -8.61 -11.71
C THR A 823 23.94 -7.90 -11.78
N VAL A 824 23.96 -6.67 -12.29
CA VAL A 824 25.17 -5.86 -12.41
C VAL A 824 24.88 -4.41 -11.99
N ALA A 825 25.78 -3.87 -11.19
CA ALA A 825 25.78 -2.47 -10.78
C ALA A 825 27.07 -1.81 -11.29
N PHE A 826 26.91 -0.63 -11.90
CA PHE A 826 28.02 0.03 -12.58
C PHE A 826 27.82 1.53 -12.64
N ALA A 827 28.92 2.26 -12.82
CA ALA A 827 28.91 3.66 -13.24
C ALA A 827 29.43 3.74 -14.67
N MET A 828 28.90 4.66 -15.48
CA MET A 828 29.35 4.82 -16.86
C MET A 828 29.74 6.25 -17.20
N LEU A 829 30.80 6.39 -17.97
CA LEU A 829 31.25 7.60 -18.64
C LEU A 829 30.98 7.42 -20.14
N PRO A 830 29.91 8.04 -20.69
CA PRO A 830 29.56 7.88 -22.10
C PRO A 830 30.69 8.36 -23.01
N GLN A 831 31.05 7.56 -24.01
CA GLN A 831 31.91 8.01 -25.11
C GLN A 831 31.04 8.44 -26.30
N SER A 832 31.47 9.48 -27.02
CA SER A 832 30.84 9.90 -28.27
C SER A 832 31.13 8.89 -29.38
N TRP A 833 30.17 8.67 -30.28
CA TRP A 833 30.31 7.78 -31.45
C TRP A 833 31.38 8.23 -32.48
N SER A 834 32.18 9.24 -32.16
CA SER A 834 33.11 9.91 -33.07
C SER A 834 34.46 9.20 -33.25
N LEU A 835 34.61 7.98 -32.74
CA LEU A 835 35.73 7.11 -33.11
C LEU A 835 35.32 6.23 -34.30
N PRO A 836 36.05 6.26 -35.44
CA PRO A 836 35.84 5.31 -36.51
C PRO A 836 36.31 3.93 -36.03
N GLY A 837 35.44 3.19 -35.33
CA GLY A 837 35.61 1.77 -35.13
C GLY A 837 35.56 1.04 -36.49
N PRO A 838 36.28 -0.07 -36.66
CA PRO A 838 36.25 -0.83 -37.91
C PRO A 838 34.79 -1.21 -38.22
N ARG A 839 34.33 -0.91 -39.43
CA ARG A 839 33.03 -1.36 -39.95
C ARG A 839 32.98 -2.89 -39.85
N MET A 840 31.92 -3.43 -39.25
CA MET A 840 31.55 -4.84 -39.44
C MET A 840 31.42 -5.12 -40.96
N PRO A 841 31.93 -6.25 -41.48
CA PRO A 841 31.58 -6.72 -42.81
C PRO A 841 30.09 -7.09 -42.85
N GLU A 842 29.42 -6.75 -43.95
CA GLU A 842 28.06 -7.20 -44.24
C GLU A 842 27.95 -8.74 -44.21
N GLU A 843 26.77 -9.22 -43.81
CA GLU A 843 26.32 -10.63 -43.79
C GLU A 843 26.96 -11.50 -44.87
N ARG A 844 27.93 -12.35 -44.49
CA ARG A 844 28.36 -13.53 -45.26
C ARG A 844 29.18 -14.48 -44.40
N ASP A 845 28.63 -15.70 -44.25
CA ASP A 845 29.21 -16.99 -43.79
C ASP A 845 30.17 -17.02 -42.57
N PRO A 846 30.07 -18.04 -41.69
CA PRO A 846 30.82 -18.09 -40.44
C PRO A 846 32.28 -18.47 -40.69
N ALA A 847 33.14 -17.48 -40.90
CA ALA A 847 34.58 -17.64 -40.75
C ALA A 847 35.00 -17.41 -39.28
N PRO A 848 36.13 -17.99 -38.81
CA PRO A 848 36.44 -18.09 -37.39
C PRO A 848 36.61 -16.72 -36.72
N ILE A 849 35.98 -16.61 -35.55
CA ILE A 849 36.05 -15.50 -34.59
C ILE A 849 37.51 -15.02 -34.43
N PRO A 850 37.82 -13.72 -34.58
CA PRO A 850 39.17 -13.22 -34.30
C PRO A 850 39.48 -13.30 -32.80
N ALA A 851 40.58 -13.99 -32.49
CA ALA A 851 41.36 -13.95 -31.24
C ALA A 851 40.57 -13.69 -29.94
N GLN A 852 40.13 -14.78 -29.29
CA GLN A 852 39.96 -14.82 -27.84
C GLN A 852 41.27 -14.34 -27.18
N VAL A 853 41.31 -13.10 -26.69
CA VAL A 853 42.41 -12.66 -25.84
C VAL A 853 42.06 -13.07 -24.43
N ALA A 854 42.39 -14.32 -24.07
CA ALA A 854 42.72 -14.60 -22.68
C ALA A 854 43.87 -13.65 -22.32
N LEU A 855 43.66 -12.76 -21.34
CA LEU A 855 44.74 -11.95 -20.80
C LEU A 855 45.90 -12.89 -20.51
N SER A 856 47.05 -12.67 -21.17
CA SER A 856 48.21 -13.53 -20.95
C SER A 856 48.47 -13.58 -19.45
N THR A 857 48.70 -14.77 -18.90
CA THR A 857 48.95 -15.05 -17.46
C THR A 857 49.88 -14.00 -16.83
N ARG A 858 50.79 -13.45 -17.64
CA ARG A 858 51.75 -12.40 -17.32
C ARG A 858 51.15 -11.04 -16.87
N VAL A 859 50.03 -10.59 -17.44
CA VAL A 859 49.37 -9.32 -17.06
C VAL A 859 48.62 -9.46 -15.74
N VAL A 860 47.98 -10.62 -15.53
CA VAL A 860 47.34 -10.99 -14.27
C VAL A 860 48.40 -11.15 -13.15
N GLU A 861 49.53 -11.78 -13.46
CA GLU A 861 50.68 -11.88 -12.54
C GLU A 861 51.32 -10.51 -12.23
N GLU A 862 51.47 -9.63 -13.22
CA GLU A 862 52.08 -8.30 -13.03
C GLU A 862 51.15 -7.35 -12.23
N TYR A 863 49.83 -7.50 -12.36
CA TYR A 863 48.84 -6.84 -11.50
C TYR A 863 48.88 -7.39 -10.06
N ARG A 864 48.81 -8.72 -9.88
CA ARG A 864 48.89 -9.38 -8.55
C ARG A 864 50.19 -9.02 -7.79
N ALA A 865 51.29 -8.81 -8.51
CA ALA A 865 52.59 -8.51 -7.92
C ALA A 865 52.82 -7.01 -7.61
N ARG A 866 52.19 -6.08 -8.34
CA ARG A 866 52.58 -4.64 -8.32
C ARG A 866 51.41 -3.65 -8.33
N GLY A 867 50.17 -4.12 -8.31
CA GLY A 867 48.98 -3.26 -8.36
C GLY A 867 48.86 -2.41 -9.64
N PRO A 868 48.00 -1.37 -9.65
CA PRO A 868 47.72 -0.57 -10.85
C PRO A 868 48.94 0.16 -11.42
N VAL A 869 49.94 0.47 -10.59
CA VAL A 869 51.22 1.09 -11.01
C VAL A 869 52.05 0.13 -11.88
N GLY A 870 51.95 -1.19 -11.65
CA GLY A 870 52.66 -2.21 -12.41
C GLY A 870 52.18 -2.33 -13.86
N VAL A 871 50.87 -2.23 -14.08
CA VAL A 871 50.24 -2.32 -15.42
C VAL A 871 50.55 -1.07 -16.24
N ILE A 872 50.55 0.12 -15.63
CA ILE A 872 50.95 1.38 -16.28
C ILE A 872 52.42 1.35 -16.70
N ALA A 873 53.31 0.81 -15.85
CA ALA A 873 54.73 0.64 -16.17
C ALA A 873 54.97 -0.42 -17.26
N GLY A 874 54.15 -1.48 -17.32
CA GLY A 874 54.14 -2.46 -18.40
C GLY A 874 53.73 -1.86 -19.74
N ALA A 875 52.63 -1.10 -19.75
CA ALA A 875 52.13 -0.39 -20.94
C ALA A 875 53.13 0.65 -21.46
N ALA A 876 53.80 1.40 -20.57
CA ALA A 876 54.86 2.33 -20.92
C ALA A 876 56.08 1.64 -21.56
N ARG A 877 56.45 0.43 -21.11
CA ARG A 877 57.53 -0.36 -21.72
C ARG A 877 57.17 -0.92 -23.10
N VAL A 878 55.91 -1.31 -23.31
CA VAL A 878 55.42 -1.76 -24.62
C VAL A 878 55.29 -0.59 -25.60
N ALA A 879 54.85 0.58 -25.13
CA ALA A 879 54.84 1.81 -25.91
C ALA A 879 56.27 2.28 -26.25
N ALA A 880 57.22 2.17 -25.32
CA ALA A 880 58.63 2.47 -25.56
C ALA A 880 59.27 1.51 -26.58
N ARG A 881 58.92 0.21 -26.56
CA ARG A 881 59.34 -0.77 -27.59
C ARG A 881 58.70 -0.55 -28.95
N LYS A 882 57.48 -0.02 -29.02
CA LYS A 882 56.88 0.40 -30.30
C LYS A 882 57.47 1.70 -30.86
N LEU A 883 58.10 2.52 -30.02
CA LEU A 883 58.77 3.78 -30.40
C LEU A 883 60.28 3.61 -30.67
N THR A 884 60.91 2.55 -30.15
CA THR A 884 62.28 2.15 -30.46
C THR A 884 62.20 0.84 -31.23
N GLY A 885 62.07 0.92 -32.56
CA GLY A 885 61.86 -0.26 -33.40
C GLY A 885 63.01 -1.25 -33.29
N ASP A 886 62.77 -2.35 -32.60
CA ASP A 886 63.43 -3.65 -32.71
C ASP A 886 62.37 -4.76 -32.66
#